data_AF-A0A1G0GKA0-F1
#
_entry.id   AF-A0A1G0GKA0-F1
#
_cell.length_a   1.000
_cell.length_b   1.000
_cell.length_c   1.000
_cell.angle_alpha   90.00
_cell.angle_beta   90.00
_cell.angle_gamma   90.00
#
_symmetry.space_group_name_H-M   'P 1'
#
loop_
_entity.id
_entity.type
_entity.pdbx_description
1 polymer ?
#
loop_
_entity_poly.entity_id
_entity_poly.type
_entity_poly.pdbx_seq_one_letter_code
_entity_poly.pdbx_strand_id
1 'polypeptide(L)'
;MDIRGILAQRNIPGFVNCPQLSAPIAQHARFCFESVYCIPYPSYSRSEKVARPHHGIAHVSRAASYIPIFANFYRRHHHPDANSLMADDLHLLQIAALFHDAARLNDDKDEWDNESALMCFHYLMKIGCSEEVATKIAEVIANKDYEPGNIYHRLQKDSGPDEFVWQSQINTQPKSILQKLLHDADCLDIIRARPHFAAEYLDLYKDIARDNHLAFEEMALLITQARSLICAAGDQYNENIHELKERYHSPDAYRYIEDDICRSPFRSMLAILYAGNQLLSLDELEKLFFIESTHYDESAPLSNDNLQRALREGKLLFRGVGTPTKELEKGGVKETAAELELRKAHRRLGFATRTTKPDASDKEGNPLRSTSILGFGSGTYTSVGYLVINPDMQGFHLIGEKDVGTGLAKKKHRSAAKLSTVDAQQQLNKLLHTLKMGGISANFGHGWISTHTEALFHIKEFHGVCFTNDPCLYNRHFYSNSYPNTPISPLLQAIYLQQLHLSKTGESVPLMEYSGRDNSVRLIENPTNDELKKLWLDSAKITLDRALFSLSSWLEEYPSGAAPIGKLDFFTVNINLFKAICVYGSGMSLTKIVAPDSLYPPDVRKEIDEEIKNLRDKYMEQASSTLFSAIEKNPLLLLEGYISKLILTKELTPDENAIVCKAIAAIDLDKLLSGSMENAYQCKHMTPDPECNPLENFKKYIEHFNVDQLGRYIAFLLKTNDQQRLSLIKSLVAQWDVNSYKVQSFGHMGPLLRVWNLAWMFHDSELLRKAEEKFIKEKLAETHTQYIWFNVEEVLSLLSEKNKLALKEHWIDILSSPLSLYSASDNTFRYSISHLLKFFPEDNNNPRIIEIILNKCNKDDFKLLLKSLLGGIYAWGSIFLTQELYQFDNIAYLLIDKALDFFQADLTNTIKLFPAYLKWLHSDNEKYIDPFREKINEILKNHYYQSLVECVEQKAWMSPAEVLQIYNYFEITQKLSLTSPPVSLISRCISYLEQQPDLTLEGVDKLKNLREYRSSISDSHYATSPHTIFGAGAAAEAAPPEPQPPKSRR
;
A
#
# COMPACT_ATOMS: atom_id res chain seq x y z
N MET A 1 -14.98 -42.29 8.90
CA MET A 1 -13.86 -42.69 9.79
C MET A 1 -14.46 -43.19 11.11
N ASP A 2 -13.75 -43.96 11.92
CA ASP A 2 -14.19 -44.24 13.30
C ASP A 2 -13.95 -42.98 14.15
N ILE A 3 -14.94 -42.56 14.94
CA ILE A 3 -14.84 -41.46 15.91
C ILE A 3 -13.64 -41.66 16.87
N ARG A 4 -13.33 -42.90 17.27
CA ARG A 4 -12.13 -43.22 18.08
C ARG A 4 -10.85 -42.76 17.40
N GLY A 5 -10.80 -42.80 16.06
CA GLY A 5 -9.69 -42.32 15.24
C GLY A 5 -9.52 -40.80 15.27
N ILE A 6 -10.62 -40.03 15.14
CA ILE A 6 -10.57 -38.56 15.19
C ILE A 6 -10.23 -38.06 16.60
N LEU A 7 -10.83 -38.65 17.64
CA LEU A 7 -10.51 -38.35 19.04
C LEU A 7 -9.02 -38.57 19.33
N ALA A 8 -8.45 -39.69 18.84
CA ALA A 8 -7.02 -39.98 18.98
C ALA A 8 -6.14 -39.01 18.18
N GLN A 9 -6.44 -38.76 16.89
CA GLN A 9 -5.64 -37.86 16.04
C GLN A 9 -5.60 -36.42 16.57
N ARG A 10 -6.68 -35.94 17.18
CA ARG A 10 -6.73 -34.61 17.80
C ARG A 10 -6.35 -34.60 19.29
N ASN A 11 -6.07 -35.76 19.91
CA ASN A 11 -5.79 -35.89 21.35
C ASN A 11 -6.93 -35.36 22.24
N ILE A 12 -8.18 -35.53 21.82
CA ILE A 12 -9.36 -35.14 22.61
C ILE A 12 -9.49 -36.13 23.78
N PRO A 13 -9.47 -35.70 25.06
CA PRO A 13 -9.35 -36.58 26.23
C PRO A 13 -10.64 -37.37 26.57
N GLY A 14 -11.59 -37.44 25.64
CA GLY A 14 -12.95 -37.92 25.88
C GLY A 14 -13.81 -36.90 26.63
N PHE A 15 -15.13 -37.07 26.56
CA PHE A 15 -16.08 -36.15 27.18
C PHE A 15 -16.17 -36.41 28.70
N VAL A 16 -15.47 -35.61 29.50
CA VAL A 16 -15.48 -35.64 30.98
C VAL A 16 -16.02 -34.33 31.55
N ASN A 17 -16.59 -34.36 32.75
CA ASN A 17 -17.20 -33.19 33.41
C ASN A 17 -18.27 -32.46 32.57
N CYS A 18 -19.04 -33.21 31.77
CA CYS A 18 -20.11 -32.66 30.95
C CYS A 18 -21.19 -31.97 31.82
N PRO A 19 -21.72 -30.80 31.40
CA PRO A 19 -22.88 -30.20 32.04
C PRO A 19 -24.12 -31.10 31.90
N GLN A 20 -25.14 -30.88 32.74
CA GLN A 20 -26.44 -31.55 32.61
C GLN A 20 -27.18 -31.08 31.36
N LEU A 21 -28.09 -31.89 30.81
CA LEU A 21 -28.90 -31.52 29.64
C LEU A 21 -29.64 -30.17 29.80
N SER A 22 -30.13 -29.87 31.01
CA SER A 22 -30.85 -28.62 31.32
C SER A 22 -29.95 -27.43 31.68
N ALA A 23 -28.63 -27.52 31.47
CA ALA A 23 -27.73 -26.39 31.68
C ALA A 23 -27.89 -25.34 30.57
N PRO A 24 -27.67 -24.03 30.84
CA PRO A 24 -27.69 -23.01 29.79
C PRO A 24 -26.68 -23.28 28.67
N ILE A 25 -27.01 -22.93 27.42
CA ILE A 25 -26.16 -23.14 26.23
C ILE A 25 -24.73 -22.63 26.41
N ALA A 26 -24.51 -21.55 27.16
CA ALA A 26 -23.17 -21.07 27.51
C ALA A 26 -22.29 -22.12 28.22
N GLN A 27 -22.86 -23.04 29.01
CA GLN A 27 -22.12 -24.14 29.65
C GLN A 27 -21.79 -25.26 28.67
N HIS A 28 -22.69 -25.56 27.72
CA HIS A 28 -22.42 -26.48 26.62
C HIS A 28 -21.33 -25.92 25.69
N ALA A 29 -21.38 -24.63 25.37
CA ALA A 29 -20.36 -23.92 24.58
C ALA A 29 -18.99 -23.91 25.28
N ARG A 30 -18.97 -23.63 26.59
CA ARG A 30 -17.77 -23.75 27.43
C ARG A 30 -17.14 -25.14 27.35
N PHE A 31 -17.94 -26.18 27.57
CA PHE A 31 -17.49 -27.57 27.45
C PHE A 31 -16.90 -27.86 26.05
N CYS A 32 -17.54 -27.36 24.99
CA CYS A 32 -17.07 -27.53 23.61
C CYS A 32 -15.74 -26.78 23.37
N PHE A 33 -15.56 -25.58 23.93
CA PHE A 33 -14.28 -24.89 23.89
C PHE A 33 -13.18 -25.72 24.57
N GLU A 34 -13.40 -26.07 25.83
CA GLU A 34 -12.44 -26.76 26.70
C GLU A 34 -12.09 -28.17 26.21
N SER A 35 -13.00 -28.85 25.49
CA SER A 35 -12.83 -30.23 25.03
C SER A 35 -12.55 -30.39 23.53
N VAL A 36 -12.83 -29.39 22.69
CA VAL A 36 -12.80 -29.54 21.22
C VAL A 36 -12.22 -28.32 20.47
N TYR A 37 -12.62 -27.09 20.79
CA TYR A 37 -12.25 -25.93 19.95
C TYR A 37 -11.00 -25.17 20.40
N CYS A 38 -10.49 -25.38 21.62
CA CYS A 38 -9.15 -24.93 22.03
C CYS A 38 -8.03 -25.83 21.47
N ILE A 39 -8.38 -27.02 20.95
CA ILE A 39 -7.45 -28.01 20.41
C ILE A 39 -7.22 -27.75 18.92
N PRO A 40 -5.99 -27.50 18.45
CA PRO A 40 -5.72 -27.20 17.05
C PRO A 40 -5.91 -28.42 16.14
N TYR A 41 -5.87 -28.18 14.84
CA TYR A 41 -5.83 -29.24 13.83
C TYR A 41 -4.49 -29.99 13.85
N PRO A 42 -4.45 -31.30 13.50
CA PRO A 42 -3.20 -32.06 13.40
C PRO A 42 -2.20 -31.50 12.37
N SER A 43 -2.68 -30.72 11.39
CA SER A 43 -1.87 -30.02 10.39
C SER A 43 -1.37 -28.62 10.82
N TYR A 44 -1.91 -28.07 11.92
CA TYR A 44 -1.60 -26.70 12.35
C TYR A 44 -0.46 -26.63 13.38
N SER A 45 0.28 -25.53 13.35
CA SER A 45 1.34 -25.26 14.32
C SER A 45 0.77 -24.87 15.69
N ARG A 46 1.48 -25.19 16.78
CA ARG A 46 1.11 -24.78 18.15
C ARG A 46 1.41 -23.29 18.45
N SER A 47 1.88 -22.51 17.47
CA SER A 47 2.26 -21.10 17.65
C SER A 47 1.14 -20.09 17.38
N GLU A 48 -0.02 -20.52 16.86
CA GLU A 48 -1.16 -19.63 16.67
C GLU A 48 -2.01 -19.51 17.94
N LYS A 49 -2.36 -18.27 18.31
CA LYS A 49 -3.17 -17.96 19.50
C LYS A 49 -4.64 -18.43 19.41
N VAL A 50 -5.13 -18.69 18.20
CA VAL A 50 -6.53 -19.09 17.93
C VAL A 50 -6.50 -20.44 17.23
N ALA A 51 -6.69 -21.52 17.98
CA ALA A 51 -6.39 -22.88 17.53
C ALA A 51 -7.18 -23.38 16.30
N ARG A 52 -8.34 -22.77 16.02
CA ARG A 52 -9.20 -23.04 14.85
C ARG A 52 -9.79 -21.71 14.34
N PRO A 53 -9.20 -21.06 13.32
CA PRO A 53 -9.55 -19.69 12.96
C PRO A 53 -10.83 -19.55 12.12
N HIS A 54 -11.24 -20.55 11.33
CA HIS A 54 -12.47 -20.48 10.51
C HIS A 54 -13.65 -21.25 11.12
N HIS A 55 -13.39 -22.47 11.58
CA HIS A 55 -14.36 -23.42 12.14
C HIS A 55 -14.14 -23.55 13.67
N GLY A 56 -14.09 -22.41 14.35
CA GLY A 56 -13.77 -22.29 15.79
C GLY A 56 -14.99 -22.02 16.68
N ILE A 57 -14.76 -21.96 18.00
CA ILE A 57 -15.85 -21.75 18.99
C ILE A 57 -16.72 -20.51 18.69
N ALA A 58 -16.13 -19.43 18.18
CA ALA A 58 -16.83 -18.19 17.86
C ALA A 58 -17.87 -18.37 16.74
N HIS A 59 -17.55 -19.16 15.72
CA HIS A 59 -18.47 -19.49 14.63
C HIS A 59 -19.64 -20.34 15.14
N VAL A 60 -19.34 -21.48 15.76
CA VAL A 60 -20.40 -22.42 16.21
C VAL A 60 -21.27 -21.82 17.32
N SER A 61 -20.74 -20.87 18.08
CA SER A 61 -21.52 -20.07 19.04
C SER A 61 -22.46 -19.08 18.34
N ARG A 62 -22.05 -18.41 17.25
CA ARG A 62 -22.95 -17.57 16.44
C ARG A 62 -24.03 -18.40 15.77
N ALA A 63 -23.68 -19.55 15.18
CA ALA A 63 -24.66 -20.49 14.63
C ALA A 63 -25.68 -20.90 15.71
N ALA A 64 -25.23 -21.30 16.91
CA ALA A 64 -26.12 -21.59 18.03
C ALA A 64 -26.99 -20.38 18.43
N SER A 65 -26.50 -19.15 18.43
CA SER A 65 -27.31 -17.95 18.67
C SER A 65 -28.29 -17.61 17.54
N TYR A 66 -28.03 -18.03 16.29
CA TYR A 66 -28.94 -17.84 15.16
C TYR A 66 -30.12 -18.84 15.14
N ILE A 67 -30.02 -20.00 15.81
CA ILE A 67 -31.12 -20.99 15.92
C ILE A 67 -32.45 -20.38 16.41
N PRO A 68 -32.55 -19.71 17.58
CA PRO A 68 -33.80 -19.09 18.03
C PRO A 68 -34.28 -17.97 17.09
N ILE A 69 -33.34 -17.23 16.49
CA ILE A 69 -33.62 -16.12 15.58
C ILE A 69 -34.32 -16.64 14.32
N PHE A 70 -33.78 -17.67 13.67
CA PHE A 70 -34.44 -18.32 12.55
C PHE A 70 -35.75 -18.99 12.96
N ALA A 71 -35.81 -19.69 14.10
CA ALA A 71 -37.04 -20.32 14.57
C ALA A 71 -38.20 -19.31 14.72
N ASN A 72 -37.93 -18.14 15.30
CA ASN A 72 -38.90 -17.06 15.40
C ASN A 72 -39.20 -16.41 14.04
N PHE A 73 -38.24 -16.31 13.11
CA PHE A 73 -38.46 -15.84 11.73
C PHE A 73 -39.43 -16.77 10.95
N TYR A 74 -39.14 -18.07 10.91
CA TYR A 74 -39.99 -19.07 10.24
C TYR A 74 -41.41 -19.09 10.82
N ARG A 75 -41.56 -18.89 12.15
CA ARG A 75 -42.86 -18.82 12.84
C ARG A 75 -43.61 -17.51 12.56
N ARG A 76 -42.91 -16.36 12.48
CA ARG A 76 -43.48 -15.07 12.07
C ARG A 76 -44.11 -15.10 10.68
N HIS A 77 -43.54 -15.86 9.76
CA HIS A 77 -44.10 -16.10 8.43
C HIS A 77 -44.87 -17.44 8.32
N HIS A 78 -45.32 -17.96 9.46
CA HIS A 78 -46.24 -19.08 9.60
C HIS A 78 -45.84 -20.40 8.92
N HIS A 79 -44.53 -20.71 8.77
CA HIS A 79 -44.09 -22.01 8.22
C HIS A 79 -44.69 -23.17 9.05
N PRO A 80 -45.45 -24.11 8.45
CA PRO A 80 -46.28 -25.06 9.19
C PRO A 80 -45.53 -25.81 10.30
N ASP A 81 -44.42 -26.46 9.96
CA ASP A 81 -43.63 -27.28 10.89
C ASP A 81 -42.93 -26.45 11.98
N ALA A 82 -42.71 -25.15 11.75
CA ALA A 82 -42.05 -24.27 12.69
C ALA A 82 -42.98 -23.87 13.85
N ASN A 83 -44.28 -23.78 13.57
CA ASN A 83 -45.29 -23.46 14.58
C ASN A 83 -45.40 -24.55 15.67
N SER A 84 -44.94 -25.77 15.40
CA SER A 84 -44.87 -26.90 16.35
C SER A 84 -43.56 -27.03 17.13
N LEU A 85 -42.58 -26.13 16.94
CA LEU A 85 -41.30 -26.18 17.68
C LEU A 85 -41.51 -25.93 19.18
N MET A 86 -40.77 -26.68 20.00
CA MET A 86 -40.74 -26.52 21.46
C MET A 86 -39.40 -25.93 21.94
N ALA A 87 -39.33 -25.48 23.20
CA ALA A 87 -38.09 -24.98 23.80
C ALA A 87 -36.98 -26.04 23.82
N ASP A 88 -37.33 -27.31 24.04
CA ASP A 88 -36.39 -28.43 24.02
C ASP A 88 -35.82 -28.68 22.62
N ASP A 89 -36.60 -28.48 21.54
CA ASP A 89 -36.09 -28.58 20.16
C ASP A 89 -35.03 -27.49 19.91
N LEU A 90 -35.25 -26.24 20.37
CA LEU A 90 -34.23 -25.20 20.27
C LEU A 90 -32.97 -25.58 21.04
N HIS A 91 -33.12 -25.98 22.31
CA HIS A 91 -31.98 -26.28 23.18
C HIS A 91 -31.10 -27.41 22.63
N LEU A 92 -31.73 -28.49 22.16
CA LEU A 92 -31.04 -29.59 21.49
C LEU A 92 -30.38 -29.17 20.18
N LEU A 93 -31.04 -28.32 19.38
CA LEU A 93 -30.51 -27.85 18.10
C LEU A 93 -29.36 -26.83 18.27
N GLN A 94 -29.35 -26.08 19.38
CA GLN A 94 -28.22 -25.23 19.76
C GLN A 94 -27.01 -26.05 20.23
N ILE A 95 -27.24 -27.15 20.96
CA ILE A 95 -26.18 -28.14 21.22
C ILE A 95 -25.69 -28.76 19.91
N ALA A 96 -26.58 -29.05 18.95
CA ALA A 96 -26.20 -29.55 17.63
C ALA A 96 -25.32 -28.55 16.86
N ALA A 97 -25.70 -27.27 16.85
CA ALA A 97 -24.93 -26.19 16.25
C ALA A 97 -23.53 -26.05 16.87
N LEU A 98 -23.37 -26.22 18.18
CA LEU A 98 -22.06 -26.26 18.85
C LEU A 98 -21.19 -27.46 18.42
N PHE A 99 -21.80 -28.54 17.93
CA PHE A 99 -21.11 -29.78 17.56
C PHE A 99 -20.94 -30.03 16.05
N HIS A 100 -21.66 -29.33 15.16
CA HIS A 100 -21.64 -29.63 13.72
C HIS A 100 -20.22 -29.58 13.11
N ASP A 101 -19.37 -28.71 13.66
CA ASP A 101 -17.98 -28.50 13.23
C ASP A 101 -16.95 -29.17 14.16
N ALA A 102 -17.39 -30.04 15.09
CA ALA A 102 -16.55 -30.59 16.15
C ALA A 102 -15.43 -31.50 15.64
N ALA A 103 -15.71 -32.33 14.63
CA ALA A 103 -14.81 -33.41 14.21
C ALA A 103 -13.75 -33.02 13.17
N ARG A 104 -13.82 -31.82 12.57
CA ARG A 104 -12.92 -31.46 11.45
C ARG A 104 -11.44 -31.69 11.77
N LEU A 105 -10.68 -32.11 10.76
CA LEU A 105 -9.23 -32.28 10.83
C LEU A 105 -8.45 -31.15 10.13
N ASN A 106 -9.10 -30.32 9.31
CA ASN A 106 -8.58 -29.06 8.75
C ASN A 106 -9.74 -28.14 8.29
N ASP A 107 -9.40 -27.00 7.68
CA ASP A 107 -10.35 -26.01 7.14
C ASP A 107 -10.52 -26.12 5.58
N ASP A 108 -9.92 -27.11 4.91
CA ASP A 108 -9.84 -27.18 3.44
C ASP A 108 -11.13 -27.64 2.74
N LYS A 109 -11.73 -28.73 3.24
CA LYS A 109 -12.93 -29.36 2.68
C LYS A 109 -13.94 -29.66 3.79
N ASP A 110 -15.18 -29.91 3.40
CA ASP A 110 -16.17 -30.56 4.27
C ASP A 110 -16.26 -32.06 3.98
N GLU A 111 -15.77 -32.85 4.94
CA GLU A 111 -15.74 -34.32 4.88
C GLU A 111 -16.07 -34.97 6.25
N TRP A 112 -16.55 -34.20 7.26
CA TRP A 112 -16.62 -34.62 8.67
C TRP A 112 -17.98 -34.46 9.38
N ASP A 113 -19.05 -34.04 8.71
CA ASP A 113 -20.39 -33.89 9.32
C ASP A 113 -20.86 -35.17 10.04
N ASN A 114 -20.59 -36.34 9.46
CA ASN A 114 -20.98 -37.64 10.02
C ASN A 114 -20.24 -37.96 11.34
N GLU A 115 -18.97 -37.59 11.47
CA GLU A 115 -18.22 -37.76 12.72
C GLU A 115 -18.53 -36.66 13.75
N SER A 116 -18.81 -35.44 13.31
CA SER A 116 -19.34 -34.36 14.16
C SER A 116 -20.70 -34.74 14.75
N ALA A 117 -21.58 -35.33 13.95
CA ALA A 117 -22.86 -35.88 14.36
C ALA A 117 -22.69 -37.02 15.39
N LEU A 118 -21.73 -37.93 15.20
CA LEU A 118 -21.38 -38.96 16.20
C LEU A 118 -20.83 -38.34 17.50
N MET A 119 -20.00 -37.30 17.42
CA MET A 119 -19.54 -36.56 18.60
C MET A 119 -20.72 -35.95 19.36
N CYS A 120 -21.70 -35.36 18.65
CA CYS A 120 -22.93 -34.86 19.26
C CYS A 120 -23.76 -36.00 19.89
N PHE A 121 -23.97 -37.11 19.18
CA PHE A 121 -24.71 -38.28 19.67
C PHE A 121 -24.18 -38.78 21.02
N HIS A 122 -22.88 -39.08 21.10
CA HIS A 122 -22.27 -39.59 22.34
C HIS A 122 -22.26 -38.54 23.47
N TYR A 123 -22.23 -37.24 23.14
CA TYR A 123 -22.38 -36.18 24.12
C TYR A 123 -23.82 -36.10 24.67
N LEU A 124 -24.83 -36.08 23.81
CA LEU A 124 -26.25 -36.05 24.16
C LEU A 124 -26.64 -37.25 25.05
N MET A 125 -26.20 -38.46 24.67
CA MET A 125 -26.37 -39.67 25.49
C MET A 125 -25.73 -39.52 26.88
N LYS A 126 -24.55 -38.89 26.98
CA LYS A 126 -23.82 -38.73 28.25
C LYS A 126 -24.43 -37.68 29.18
N ILE A 127 -25.13 -36.67 28.65
CA ILE A 127 -25.81 -35.64 29.45
C ILE A 127 -27.27 -35.98 29.79
N GLY A 128 -27.79 -37.11 29.30
CA GLY A 128 -29.08 -37.69 29.71
C GLY A 128 -30.17 -37.77 28.64
N CYS A 129 -29.87 -37.57 27.34
CA CYS A 129 -30.84 -37.81 26.27
C CYS A 129 -31.12 -39.31 26.08
N SER A 130 -32.29 -39.64 25.50
CA SER A 130 -32.58 -40.98 25.00
C SER A 130 -31.86 -41.27 23.67
N GLU A 131 -31.66 -42.55 23.37
CA GLU A 131 -31.03 -43.01 22.11
C GLU A 131 -31.78 -42.49 20.87
N GLU A 132 -33.11 -42.44 20.93
CA GLU A 132 -33.98 -41.89 19.87
C GLU A 132 -33.75 -40.40 19.65
N VAL A 133 -33.73 -39.59 20.71
CA VAL A 133 -33.53 -38.13 20.62
C VAL A 133 -32.10 -37.80 20.19
N ALA A 134 -31.10 -38.48 20.76
CA ALA A 134 -29.70 -38.32 20.35
C ALA A 134 -29.51 -38.69 18.86
N THR A 135 -30.15 -39.78 18.40
CA THR A 135 -30.15 -40.20 16.98
C THR A 135 -30.80 -39.15 16.09
N LYS A 136 -32.00 -38.65 16.44
CA LYS A 136 -32.70 -37.60 15.70
C LYS A 136 -31.83 -36.36 15.51
N ILE A 137 -31.14 -35.90 16.55
CA ILE A 137 -30.29 -34.71 16.50
C ILE A 137 -28.97 -34.96 15.74
N ALA A 138 -28.39 -36.15 15.83
CA ALA A 138 -27.24 -36.53 15.02
C ALA A 138 -27.58 -36.59 13.52
N GLU A 139 -28.73 -37.16 13.14
CA GLU A 139 -29.22 -37.11 11.76
C GLU A 139 -29.53 -35.69 11.26
N VAL A 140 -29.85 -34.75 12.15
CA VAL A 140 -30.01 -33.33 11.77
C VAL A 140 -28.67 -32.68 11.39
N ILE A 141 -27.58 -32.98 12.11
CA ILE A 141 -26.23 -32.52 11.75
C ILE A 141 -25.79 -33.17 10.43
N ALA A 142 -25.82 -34.50 10.36
CA ALA A 142 -25.32 -35.28 9.22
C ALA A 142 -26.06 -35.03 7.89
N ASN A 143 -27.22 -34.35 7.94
CA ASN A 143 -28.06 -34.04 6.78
C ASN A 143 -28.47 -32.56 6.72
N LYS A 144 -27.70 -31.63 7.32
CA LYS A 144 -28.02 -30.18 7.24
C LYS A 144 -28.04 -29.69 5.78
N ASP A 145 -27.14 -30.21 4.95
CA ASP A 145 -26.98 -29.87 3.53
C ASP A 145 -27.69 -30.84 2.55
N TYR A 146 -28.51 -31.77 3.06
CA TYR A 146 -29.22 -32.73 2.21
C TYR A 146 -30.32 -32.04 1.38
N GLU A 147 -30.36 -32.36 0.08
CA GLU A 147 -31.42 -31.93 -0.84
C GLU A 147 -32.20 -33.15 -1.39
N PRO A 148 -33.52 -33.07 -1.61
CA PRO A 148 -34.33 -34.21 -2.03
C PRO A 148 -33.86 -34.87 -3.34
N GLY A 149 -33.65 -36.19 -3.29
CA GLY A 149 -33.09 -36.99 -4.37
C GLY A 149 -31.59 -37.32 -4.20
N ASN A 150 -30.91 -36.70 -3.22
CA ASN A 150 -29.51 -37.00 -2.89
C ASN A 150 -29.38 -38.06 -1.77
N ILE A 151 -28.13 -38.37 -1.42
CA ILE A 151 -27.77 -39.26 -0.32
C ILE A 151 -28.20 -38.62 1.01
N TYR A 152 -28.85 -39.43 1.85
CA TYR A 152 -29.19 -39.13 3.24
C TYR A 152 -28.54 -40.18 4.15
N HIS A 153 -27.93 -39.72 5.23
CA HIS A 153 -27.24 -40.54 6.22
C HIS A 153 -28.16 -40.83 7.42
N ARG A 154 -28.36 -42.11 7.73
CA ARG A 154 -29.12 -42.57 8.90
C ARG A 154 -28.22 -43.26 9.91
N LEU A 155 -28.41 -42.96 11.19
CA LEU A 155 -27.65 -43.61 12.25
C LEU A 155 -28.37 -44.88 12.69
N GLN A 156 -27.68 -46.02 12.66
CA GLN A 156 -28.22 -47.30 13.14
C GLN A 156 -27.25 -47.98 14.08
N LYS A 157 -27.82 -48.74 15.02
CA LYS A 157 -27.07 -49.56 15.96
C LYS A 157 -26.57 -50.84 15.25
N ASP A 158 -25.29 -51.13 15.38
CA ASP A 158 -24.65 -52.33 14.83
C ASP A 158 -24.72 -53.48 15.86
N SER A 159 -23.90 -54.50 15.64
CA SER A 159 -23.82 -55.77 16.36
C SER A 159 -23.32 -55.65 17.81
N GLY A 160 -22.78 -54.48 18.19
CA GLY A 160 -22.28 -54.16 19.53
C GLY A 160 -23.25 -53.29 20.35
N PRO A 161 -23.22 -53.38 21.69
CA PRO A 161 -24.19 -52.67 22.55
C PRO A 161 -24.10 -51.13 22.48
N ASP A 162 -22.95 -50.58 22.05
CA ASP A 162 -22.67 -49.15 21.98
C ASP A 162 -22.03 -48.73 20.64
N GLU A 163 -22.10 -49.58 19.60
CA GLU A 163 -21.50 -49.30 18.29
C GLU A 163 -22.58 -48.89 17.28
N PHE A 164 -22.38 -47.72 16.67
CA PHE A 164 -23.34 -47.08 15.77
C PHE A 164 -22.69 -46.76 14.42
N VAL A 165 -23.40 -46.97 13.33
CA VAL A 165 -22.91 -46.85 11.96
C VAL A 165 -23.85 -46.02 11.08
N TRP A 166 -23.27 -45.29 10.13
CA TRP A 166 -23.99 -44.48 9.15
C TRP A 166 -24.40 -45.32 7.93
N GLN A 167 -25.70 -45.57 7.78
CA GLN A 167 -26.26 -46.11 6.55
C GLN A 167 -26.65 -44.98 5.60
N SER A 168 -26.13 -45.03 4.37
CA SER A 168 -26.29 -43.97 3.38
C SER A 168 -27.21 -44.45 2.25
N GLN A 169 -28.33 -43.77 2.03
CA GLN A 169 -29.31 -44.13 1.00
C GLN A 169 -29.90 -42.89 0.33
N ILE A 170 -30.37 -43.03 -0.92
CA ILE A 170 -31.10 -41.95 -1.57
C ILE A 170 -32.44 -41.74 -0.85
N ASN A 171 -32.72 -40.50 -0.47
CA ASN A 171 -33.99 -40.09 0.14
C ASN A 171 -34.69 -39.06 -0.77
N THR A 172 -36.02 -39.01 -0.70
CA THR A 172 -36.87 -38.11 -1.50
C THR A 172 -37.78 -37.22 -0.63
N GLN A 173 -37.74 -37.38 0.69
CA GLN A 173 -38.46 -36.51 1.61
C GLN A 173 -37.80 -35.11 1.69
N PRO A 174 -38.56 -34.03 1.94
CA PRO A 174 -37.98 -32.71 2.18
C PRO A 174 -37.12 -32.67 3.45
N LYS A 175 -36.24 -31.66 3.58
CA LYS A 175 -35.60 -31.33 4.86
C LYS A 175 -36.66 -31.07 5.93
N SER A 176 -36.46 -31.61 7.13
CA SER A 176 -37.24 -31.24 8.31
C SER A 176 -36.90 -29.81 8.76
N ILE A 177 -37.79 -29.15 9.50
CA ILE A 177 -37.53 -27.80 10.04
C ILE A 177 -36.25 -27.72 10.89
N LEU A 178 -35.87 -28.79 11.60
CA LEU A 178 -34.63 -28.82 12.38
C LEU A 178 -33.38 -28.81 11.48
N GLN A 179 -33.41 -29.52 10.35
CA GLN A 179 -32.34 -29.46 9.34
C GLN A 179 -32.26 -28.07 8.72
N LYS A 180 -33.39 -27.47 8.33
CA LYS A 180 -33.45 -26.10 7.78
C LYS A 180 -32.90 -25.06 8.75
N LEU A 181 -33.27 -25.13 10.03
CA LEU A 181 -32.81 -24.20 11.07
C LEU A 181 -31.31 -24.31 11.35
N LEU A 182 -30.75 -25.52 11.42
CA LEU A 182 -29.30 -25.72 11.59
C LEU A 182 -28.53 -25.25 10.34
N HIS A 183 -29.02 -25.62 9.16
CA HIS A 183 -28.46 -25.20 7.88
C HIS A 183 -28.43 -23.68 7.74
N ASP A 184 -29.55 -22.99 7.96
CA ASP A 184 -29.63 -21.54 7.76
C ASP A 184 -28.77 -20.78 8.79
N ALA A 185 -28.64 -21.31 10.01
CA ALA A 185 -27.77 -20.76 11.04
C ALA A 185 -26.27 -20.87 10.73
N ASP A 186 -25.80 -22.00 10.20
CA ASP A 186 -24.42 -22.14 9.70
C ASP A 186 -24.22 -21.29 8.43
N CYS A 187 -25.12 -21.45 7.45
CA CYS A 187 -25.08 -20.78 6.15
C CYS A 187 -25.01 -19.25 6.28
N LEU A 188 -25.80 -18.63 7.17
CA LEU A 188 -25.74 -17.19 7.43
C LEU A 188 -24.35 -16.72 7.89
N ASP A 189 -23.62 -17.54 8.65
CA ASP A 189 -22.29 -17.20 9.15
C ASP A 189 -21.18 -17.35 8.08
N ILE A 190 -21.50 -17.90 6.90
CA ILE A 190 -20.58 -17.98 5.74
C ILE A 190 -20.17 -16.59 5.23
N ILE A 191 -20.92 -15.53 5.59
CA ILE A 191 -20.53 -14.11 5.40
C ILE A 191 -19.09 -13.83 5.90
N ARG A 192 -18.61 -14.55 6.92
CA ARG A 192 -17.23 -14.43 7.47
C ARG A 192 -16.14 -15.03 6.57
N ALA A 193 -16.51 -15.98 5.70
CA ALA A 193 -15.60 -16.97 5.13
C ALA A 193 -15.58 -16.99 3.58
N ARG A 194 -16.34 -16.11 2.92
CA ARG A 194 -16.46 -16.03 1.45
C ARG A 194 -16.46 -14.58 0.98
N PRO A 195 -16.03 -14.30 -0.26
CA PRO A 195 -16.03 -12.94 -0.82
C PRO A 195 -17.44 -12.40 -1.12
N HIS A 196 -18.43 -13.28 -1.25
CA HIS A 196 -19.82 -13.00 -1.55
C HIS A 196 -20.68 -13.90 -0.66
N PHE A 197 -21.82 -13.38 -0.20
CA PHE A 197 -22.90 -14.18 0.36
C PHE A 197 -24.08 -14.13 -0.61
N ALA A 198 -24.84 -15.23 -0.68
CA ALA A 198 -25.93 -15.41 -1.61
C ALA A 198 -27.09 -16.08 -0.85
N ALA A 199 -28.13 -15.32 -0.54
CA ALA A 199 -29.25 -15.79 0.26
C ALA A 199 -30.06 -16.90 -0.44
N GLU A 200 -29.84 -17.13 -1.74
CA GLU A 200 -30.40 -18.25 -2.51
C GLU A 200 -30.09 -19.63 -1.91
N TYR A 201 -29.01 -19.75 -1.13
CA TYR A 201 -28.67 -20.98 -0.43
C TYR A 201 -29.57 -21.24 0.79
N LEU A 202 -30.04 -20.20 1.48
CA LEU A 202 -30.88 -20.33 2.69
C LEU A 202 -32.20 -21.02 2.35
N ASP A 203 -32.59 -22.02 3.14
CA ASP A 203 -33.89 -22.67 3.04
C ASP A 203 -35.03 -21.67 3.31
N LEU A 204 -34.81 -20.70 4.21
CA LEU A 204 -35.74 -19.60 4.47
C LEU A 204 -36.07 -18.80 3.20
N TYR A 205 -35.11 -18.64 2.28
CA TYR A 205 -35.35 -18.02 0.99
C TYR A 205 -36.12 -18.94 0.05
N LYS A 206 -35.71 -20.22 -0.05
CA LYS A 206 -36.35 -21.24 -0.90
C LYS A 206 -37.84 -21.43 -0.56
N ASP A 207 -38.16 -21.44 0.73
CA ASP A 207 -39.51 -21.70 1.27
C ASP A 207 -40.40 -20.44 1.36
N ILE A 208 -39.83 -19.30 1.75
CA ILE A 208 -40.60 -18.10 2.14
C ILE A 208 -40.15 -16.85 1.39
N ALA A 209 -38.90 -16.43 1.56
CA ALA A 209 -38.50 -15.06 1.21
C ALA A 209 -38.36 -14.81 -0.31
N ARG A 210 -38.30 -15.85 -1.15
CA ARG A 210 -38.39 -15.69 -2.62
C ARG A 210 -39.76 -15.18 -3.06
N ASP A 211 -40.83 -15.68 -2.44
CA ASP A 211 -42.21 -15.48 -2.90
C ASP A 211 -43.01 -14.51 -1.99
N ASN A 212 -42.45 -14.11 -0.85
CA ASN A 212 -43.02 -13.14 0.10
C ASN A 212 -42.11 -11.91 0.25
N HIS A 213 -42.56 -10.75 -0.27
CA HIS A 213 -41.82 -9.49 -0.22
C HIS A 213 -41.52 -8.99 1.21
N LEU A 214 -42.38 -9.22 2.20
CA LEU A 214 -42.08 -8.78 3.58
C LEU A 214 -40.94 -9.63 4.17
N ALA A 215 -41.02 -10.96 3.98
CA ALA A 215 -39.94 -11.86 4.37
C ALA A 215 -38.63 -11.55 3.63
N PHE A 216 -38.69 -11.11 2.37
CA PHE A 216 -37.53 -10.66 1.59
C PHE A 216 -36.81 -9.46 2.22
N GLU A 217 -37.55 -8.39 2.53
CA GLU A 217 -36.98 -7.20 3.17
C GLU A 217 -36.46 -7.49 4.58
N GLU A 218 -37.18 -8.33 5.34
CA GLU A 218 -36.77 -8.78 6.69
C GLU A 218 -35.53 -9.67 6.66
N MET A 219 -35.42 -10.56 5.66
CA MET A 219 -34.22 -11.39 5.45
C MET A 219 -33.00 -10.52 5.06
N ALA A 220 -33.20 -9.52 4.20
CA ALA A 220 -32.15 -8.57 3.86
C ALA A 220 -31.65 -7.77 5.07
N LEU A 221 -32.56 -7.36 5.96
CA LEU A 221 -32.19 -6.74 7.24
C LEU A 221 -31.41 -7.71 8.13
N LEU A 222 -31.89 -8.95 8.31
CA LEU A 222 -31.19 -10.01 9.06
C LEU A 222 -29.74 -10.21 8.57
N ILE A 223 -29.54 -10.31 7.26
CA ILE A 223 -28.21 -10.46 6.63
C ILE A 223 -27.29 -9.27 6.95
N THR A 224 -27.80 -8.04 6.93
CA THR A 224 -27.00 -6.87 7.33
C THR A 224 -26.66 -6.87 8.82
N GLN A 225 -27.59 -7.23 9.70
CA GLN A 225 -27.33 -7.29 11.14
C GLN A 225 -26.38 -8.43 11.53
N ALA A 226 -26.42 -9.57 10.83
CA ALA A 226 -25.45 -10.65 10.97
C ALA A 226 -24.04 -10.20 10.56
N ARG A 227 -23.91 -9.45 9.44
CA ARG A 227 -22.64 -8.84 9.01
C ARG A 227 -22.09 -7.85 10.05
N SER A 228 -22.96 -7.04 10.68
CA SER A 228 -22.60 -6.16 11.81
C SER A 228 -22.06 -6.97 13.01
N LEU A 229 -22.68 -8.10 13.36
CA LEU A 229 -22.22 -8.98 14.44
C LEU A 229 -20.85 -9.63 14.14
N ILE A 230 -20.67 -10.16 12.92
CA ILE A 230 -19.40 -10.74 12.46
C ILE A 230 -18.27 -9.69 12.46
N CYS A 231 -18.57 -8.45 12.06
CA CYS A 231 -17.61 -7.35 12.16
C CYS A 231 -17.27 -6.99 13.61
N ALA A 232 -18.26 -6.92 14.52
CA ALA A 232 -18.01 -6.66 15.94
C ALA A 232 -17.18 -7.77 16.61
N ALA A 233 -17.20 -8.98 16.04
CA ALA A 233 -16.32 -10.08 16.44
C ALA A 233 -14.88 -10.00 15.89
N GLY A 234 -14.60 -9.04 15.01
CA GLY A 234 -13.31 -8.97 14.29
C GLY A 234 -13.11 -10.10 13.29
N ASP A 235 -14.19 -10.75 12.84
CA ASP A 235 -14.18 -12.01 12.11
C ASP A 235 -14.53 -11.83 10.62
N GLN A 236 -14.27 -10.65 10.05
CA GLN A 236 -14.69 -10.30 8.68
C GLN A 236 -13.73 -10.88 7.62
N TYR A 237 -14.30 -11.40 6.52
CA TYR A 237 -13.54 -11.98 5.42
C TYR A 237 -12.47 -11.02 4.85
N ASN A 238 -11.23 -11.50 4.74
CA ASN A 238 -10.02 -10.75 4.32
C ASN A 238 -9.72 -9.46 5.12
N GLU A 239 -10.36 -9.28 6.28
CA GLU A 239 -10.27 -8.10 7.17
C GLU A 239 -10.36 -8.47 8.67
N ASN A 240 -9.88 -9.67 9.03
CA ASN A 240 -9.82 -10.14 10.42
C ASN A 240 -9.04 -9.17 11.32
N ILE A 241 -9.57 -8.87 12.50
CA ILE A 241 -8.89 -8.13 13.57
C ILE A 241 -8.55 -9.15 14.65
N HIS A 242 -7.29 -9.60 14.68
CA HIS A 242 -6.85 -10.73 15.50
C HIS A 242 -7.09 -10.50 17.00
N GLU A 243 -6.88 -9.27 17.48
CA GLU A 243 -7.06 -8.88 18.88
C GLU A 243 -8.52 -8.96 19.34
N LEU A 244 -9.47 -8.65 18.45
CA LEU A 244 -10.89 -8.84 18.71
C LEU A 244 -11.25 -10.33 18.63
N LYS A 245 -10.73 -11.06 17.64
CA LYS A 245 -11.01 -12.49 17.43
C LYS A 245 -10.48 -13.36 18.57
N GLU A 246 -9.35 -12.99 19.17
CA GLU A 246 -8.78 -13.61 20.38
C GLU A 246 -9.76 -13.58 21.57
N ARG A 247 -10.55 -12.50 21.77
CA ARG A 247 -11.58 -12.41 22.82
C ARG A 247 -12.59 -13.55 22.75
N TYR A 248 -12.98 -13.95 21.53
CA TYR A 248 -13.95 -15.04 21.30
C TYR A 248 -13.30 -16.42 21.21
N HIS A 249 -11.98 -16.54 21.30
CA HIS A 249 -11.30 -17.84 21.48
C HIS A 249 -11.24 -18.20 22.98
N SER A 250 -12.40 -18.29 23.63
CA SER A 250 -12.51 -18.36 25.10
C SER A 250 -13.69 -19.23 25.60
N PRO A 251 -13.67 -19.66 26.88
CA PRO A 251 -14.77 -20.40 27.52
C PRO A 251 -16.11 -19.64 27.62
N ASP A 252 -16.11 -18.32 27.35
CA ASP A 252 -17.28 -17.43 27.45
C ASP A 252 -17.71 -16.88 26.08
N ALA A 253 -17.19 -17.43 24.96
CA ALA A 253 -17.46 -16.97 23.60
C ALA A 253 -18.96 -16.79 23.28
N TYR A 254 -19.80 -17.78 23.64
CA TYR A 254 -21.26 -17.69 23.46
C TYR A 254 -21.86 -16.50 24.20
N ARG A 255 -21.42 -16.23 25.44
CA ARG A 255 -21.92 -15.10 26.23
C ARG A 255 -21.53 -13.76 25.64
N TYR A 256 -20.33 -13.66 25.06
CA TYR A 256 -19.91 -12.45 24.34
C TYR A 256 -20.74 -12.23 23.08
N ILE A 257 -21.12 -13.29 22.36
CA ILE A 257 -21.98 -13.20 21.17
C ILE A 257 -23.42 -12.81 21.55
N GLU A 258 -23.97 -13.42 22.61
CA GLU A 258 -25.27 -13.05 23.20
C GLU A 258 -25.29 -11.58 23.66
N ASP A 259 -24.26 -11.16 24.41
CA ASP A 259 -24.03 -9.76 24.79
C ASP A 259 -24.03 -8.85 23.55
N ASP A 260 -23.22 -9.17 22.55
CA ASP A 260 -23.02 -8.30 21.39
C ASP A 260 -24.23 -8.33 20.42
N ILE A 261 -25.08 -9.36 20.43
CA ILE A 261 -26.43 -9.33 19.84
C ILE A 261 -27.30 -8.29 20.57
N CYS A 262 -27.39 -8.37 21.90
CA CYS A 262 -28.33 -7.56 22.69
C CYS A 262 -27.93 -6.09 22.85
N ARG A 263 -26.64 -5.76 22.73
CA ARG A 263 -26.10 -4.42 23.07
C ARG A 263 -26.19 -3.36 21.96
N SER A 264 -26.38 -3.74 20.68
CA SER A 264 -26.30 -2.78 19.56
C SER A 264 -27.68 -2.33 19.08
N PRO A 265 -27.96 -1.02 19.00
CA PRO A 265 -29.22 -0.52 18.44
C PRO A 265 -29.37 -0.86 16.95
N PHE A 266 -28.25 -1.08 16.24
CA PHE A 266 -28.23 -1.51 14.85
C PHE A 266 -28.58 -2.99 14.67
N ARG A 267 -28.57 -3.80 15.74
CA ARG A 267 -28.88 -5.24 15.75
C ARG A 267 -30.25 -5.54 16.37
N SER A 268 -31.18 -4.60 16.24
CA SER A 268 -32.52 -4.65 16.82
C SER A 268 -33.34 -5.89 16.42
N MET A 269 -33.26 -6.33 15.17
CA MET A 269 -33.99 -7.50 14.67
C MET A 269 -33.37 -8.80 15.19
N LEU A 270 -32.03 -8.90 15.22
CA LEU A 270 -31.35 -10.02 15.87
C LEU A 270 -31.74 -10.12 17.35
N ALA A 271 -31.70 -9.00 18.09
CA ALA A 271 -32.02 -8.98 19.52
C ALA A 271 -33.49 -9.34 19.81
N ILE A 272 -34.43 -8.79 19.03
CA ILE A 272 -35.87 -9.08 19.16
C ILE A 272 -36.18 -10.55 18.82
N LEU A 273 -35.63 -11.08 17.71
CA LEU A 273 -35.87 -12.48 17.33
C LEU A 273 -35.08 -13.49 18.18
N TYR A 274 -33.99 -13.07 18.84
CA TYR A 274 -33.29 -13.90 19.84
C TYR A 274 -34.14 -14.05 21.10
N ALA A 275 -34.90 -13.01 21.49
CA ALA A 275 -35.88 -13.03 22.57
C ALA A 275 -35.34 -13.54 23.93
N GLY A 276 -34.04 -13.35 24.21
CA GLY A 276 -33.39 -13.93 25.39
C GLY A 276 -33.30 -15.46 25.36
N ASN A 277 -33.08 -16.01 24.16
CA ASN A 277 -33.06 -17.43 23.83
C ASN A 277 -34.42 -18.15 23.96
N GLN A 278 -35.50 -17.54 23.46
CA GLN A 278 -36.88 -18.04 23.65
C GLN A 278 -37.71 -18.08 22.34
N LEU A 279 -38.70 -18.98 22.30
CA LEU A 279 -39.76 -18.94 21.30
C LEU A 279 -40.82 -17.91 21.72
N LEU A 280 -40.97 -16.83 20.96
CA LEU A 280 -42.06 -15.86 21.15
C LEU A 280 -43.42 -16.51 20.82
N SER A 281 -44.52 -16.02 21.39
CA SER A 281 -45.86 -16.45 20.95
C SER A 281 -46.17 -15.93 19.54
N LEU A 282 -47.12 -16.56 18.83
CA LEU A 282 -47.54 -16.08 17.50
C LEU A 282 -48.14 -14.67 17.56
N ASP A 283 -48.89 -14.36 18.62
CA ASP A 283 -49.47 -13.03 18.89
C ASP A 283 -48.40 -11.96 19.15
N GLU A 284 -47.27 -12.30 19.77
CA GLU A 284 -46.10 -11.41 19.87
C GLU A 284 -45.41 -11.26 18.51
N LEU A 285 -45.18 -12.36 17.78
CA LEU A 285 -44.52 -12.36 16.47
C LEU A 285 -45.29 -11.56 15.41
N GLU A 286 -46.62 -11.60 15.42
CA GLU A 286 -47.50 -10.80 14.54
C GLU A 286 -47.40 -9.29 14.83
N LYS A 287 -47.10 -8.90 16.07
CA LYS A 287 -46.95 -7.49 16.49
C LYS A 287 -45.58 -6.89 16.22
N LEU A 288 -44.59 -7.70 15.82
CA LEU A 288 -43.26 -7.20 15.49
C LEU A 288 -43.26 -6.41 14.18
N PHE A 289 -42.44 -5.36 14.12
CA PHE A 289 -42.35 -4.46 12.98
C PHE A 289 -40.88 -4.09 12.74
N PHE A 290 -40.29 -4.68 11.71
CA PHE A 290 -38.87 -4.51 11.38
C PHE A 290 -38.62 -3.59 10.18
N ILE A 291 -39.54 -3.58 9.21
CA ILE A 291 -39.43 -2.83 7.96
C ILE A 291 -40.52 -1.76 7.94
N GLU A 292 -40.12 -0.49 8.02
CA GLU A 292 -41.08 0.60 7.92
C GLU A 292 -41.65 0.70 6.49
N SER A 293 -42.98 0.63 6.35
CA SER A 293 -43.66 0.79 5.05
C SER A 293 -43.72 2.24 4.55
N THR A 294 -43.38 3.22 5.39
CA THR A 294 -43.33 4.63 5.01
C THR A 294 -42.18 4.89 4.03
N HIS A 295 -42.50 5.44 2.86
CA HIS A 295 -41.51 5.79 1.84
C HIS A 295 -40.70 7.06 2.17
N TYR A 296 -39.55 7.25 1.49
CA TYR A 296 -38.84 8.54 1.56
C TYR A 296 -39.72 9.67 1.04
N ASP A 297 -39.88 10.71 1.86
CA ASP A 297 -40.65 11.92 1.55
C ASP A 297 -39.69 13.07 1.22
N GLU A 298 -39.73 13.52 -0.03
CA GLU A 298 -38.92 14.63 -0.55
C GLU A 298 -39.38 16.01 -0.04
N SER A 299 -40.61 16.11 0.47
CA SER A 299 -41.16 17.35 1.05
C SER A 299 -40.93 17.47 2.56
N ALA A 300 -40.62 16.36 3.23
CA ALA A 300 -40.32 16.35 4.66
C ALA A 300 -38.90 16.87 4.96
N PRO A 301 -38.67 17.49 6.13
CA PRO A 301 -37.33 17.85 6.57
C PRO A 301 -36.39 16.63 6.57
N LEU A 302 -35.10 16.87 6.33
CA LEU A 302 -34.10 15.82 6.38
C LEU A 302 -33.88 15.39 7.84
N SER A 303 -34.47 14.26 8.23
CA SER A 303 -34.33 13.62 9.54
C SER A 303 -33.60 12.28 9.41
N ASN A 304 -33.20 11.69 10.55
CA ASN A 304 -32.61 10.35 10.57
C ASN A 304 -33.57 9.31 9.95
N ASP A 305 -34.85 9.33 10.34
CA ASP A 305 -35.85 8.38 9.83
C ASP A 305 -36.03 8.53 8.31
N ASN A 306 -36.12 9.77 7.81
CA ASN A 306 -36.28 10.01 6.38
C ASN A 306 -35.02 9.60 5.59
N LEU A 307 -33.82 9.84 6.13
CA LEU A 307 -32.56 9.36 5.55
C LEU A 307 -32.46 7.83 5.53
N GLN A 308 -32.96 7.13 6.56
CA GLN A 308 -32.99 5.67 6.60
C GLN A 308 -33.96 5.09 5.56
N ARG A 309 -35.12 5.75 5.34
CA ARG A 309 -36.01 5.43 4.21
C ARG A 309 -35.32 5.64 2.85
N ALA A 310 -34.56 6.74 2.70
CA ALA A 310 -33.78 7.00 1.49
C ALA A 310 -32.69 5.94 1.26
N LEU A 311 -32.03 5.48 2.32
CA LEU A 311 -31.01 4.43 2.27
C LEU A 311 -31.62 3.09 1.82
N ARG A 312 -32.73 2.68 2.43
CA ARG A 312 -33.51 1.47 2.08
C ARG A 312 -34.00 1.49 0.61
N GLU A 313 -34.26 2.67 0.06
CA GLU A 313 -34.74 2.87 -1.30
C GLU A 313 -33.62 3.14 -2.34
N GLY A 314 -32.34 3.09 -1.94
CA GLY A 314 -31.20 3.35 -2.83
C GLY A 314 -31.09 4.80 -3.32
N LYS A 315 -31.78 5.75 -2.66
CA LYS A 315 -31.88 7.17 -3.01
C LYS A 315 -30.66 8.00 -2.57
N LEU A 316 -29.57 7.37 -2.15
CA LEU A 316 -28.36 8.02 -1.63
C LEU A 316 -27.14 7.68 -2.49
N LEU A 317 -26.62 8.68 -3.23
CA LEU A 317 -25.37 8.57 -4.00
C LEU A 317 -24.22 9.27 -3.27
N PHE A 318 -23.13 8.54 -3.06
CA PHE A 318 -21.91 9.05 -2.44
C PHE A 318 -20.83 9.37 -3.48
N ARG A 319 -20.49 10.65 -3.64
CA ARG A 319 -19.33 11.10 -4.42
C ARG A 319 -18.10 11.22 -3.51
N GLY A 320 -17.36 10.13 -3.44
CA GLY A 320 -16.11 10.06 -2.68
C GLY A 320 -15.03 11.05 -3.14
N VAL A 321 -14.36 11.69 -2.17
CA VAL A 321 -13.25 12.64 -2.38
C VAL A 321 -12.02 12.14 -1.63
N GLY A 322 -11.06 11.54 -2.35
CA GLY A 322 -9.84 11.00 -1.75
C GLY A 322 -8.82 12.09 -1.42
N THR A 323 -8.48 12.22 -0.14
CA THR A 323 -7.60 13.27 0.43
C THR A 323 -8.06 14.69 0.05
N PRO A 324 -9.17 15.17 0.63
CA PRO A 324 -9.80 16.46 0.29
C PRO A 324 -8.86 17.66 0.17
N THR A 325 -7.88 17.77 1.06
CA THR A 325 -6.98 18.93 1.19
C THR A 325 -5.70 18.83 0.36
N LYS A 326 -5.56 17.80 -0.47
CA LYS A 326 -4.40 17.62 -1.34
C LYS A 326 -4.35 18.71 -2.41
N GLU A 327 -3.23 19.44 -2.50
CA GLU A 327 -3.00 20.41 -3.55
C GLU A 327 -2.90 19.72 -4.91
N LEU A 328 -3.62 20.26 -5.90
CA LEU A 328 -3.52 19.89 -7.30
C LEU A 328 -3.11 21.14 -8.08
N GLU A 329 -2.09 20.99 -8.92
CA GLU A 329 -1.58 22.06 -9.77
C GLU A 329 -1.87 21.74 -11.23
N LYS A 330 -2.51 22.67 -11.95
CA LYS A 330 -2.80 22.49 -13.37
C LYS A 330 -2.89 23.81 -14.12
N GLY A 331 -1.88 24.09 -14.93
CA GLY A 331 -1.79 25.34 -15.71
C GLY A 331 -1.57 26.56 -14.82
N GLY A 332 -0.64 26.47 -13.86
CA GLY A 332 -0.30 27.53 -12.92
C GLY A 332 -1.31 27.80 -11.80
N VAL A 333 -2.54 27.25 -11.89
CA VAL A 333 -3.53 27.35 -10.82
C VAL A 333 -3.37 26.19 -9.85
N LYS A 334 -3.23 26.52 -8.56
CA LYS A 334 -3.39 25.59 -7.44
C LYS A 334 -4.85 25.57 -6.97
N GLU A 335 -5.37 24.39 -6.67
CA GLU A 335 -6.66 24.15 -6.01
C GLU A 335 -6.63 22.81 -5.28
N THR A 336 -7.42 22.62 -4.22
CA THR A 336 -7.47 21.31 -3.54
C THR A 336 -8.29 20.27 -4.32
N ALA A 337 -8.11 18.99 -3.99
CA ALA A 337 -8.90 17.91 -4.56
C ALA A 337 -10.41 18.09 -4.35
N ALA A 338 -10.82 18.66 -3.21
CA ALA A 338 -12.20 19.02 -2.93
C ALA A 338 -12.68 20.24 -3.72
N GLU A 339 -11.88 21.31 -3.80
CA GLU A 339 -12.21 22.48 -4.63
C GLU A 339 -12.42 22.10 -6.10
N LEU A 340 -11.58 21.20 -6.61
CA LEU A 340 -11.68 20.69 -7.97
C LEU A 340 -13.01 19.95 -8.23
N GLU A 341 -13.62 19.28 -7.25
CA GLU A 341 -14.93 18.63 -7.44
C GLU A 341 -16.11 19.57 -7.25
N LEU A 342 -16.11 20.45 -6.23
CA LEU A 342 -17.11 21.52 -6.09
C LEU A 342 -17.19 22.38 -7.36
N ARG A 343 -16.04 22.87 -7.85
CA ARG A 343 -15.94 23.70 -9.05
C ARG A 343 -16.34 22.98 -10.35
N LYS A 344 -16.51 21.65 -10.33
CA LYS A 344 -17.16 20.93 -11.43
C LYS A 344 -18.67 20.77 -11.19
N ALA A 345 -19.11 20.47 -9.97
CA ALA A 345 -20.53 20.31 -9.65
C ALA A 345 -21.33 21.61 -9.89
N HIS A 346 -20.83 22.76 -9.41
CA HIS A 346 -21.51 24.06 -9.52
C HIS A 346 -21.35 24.75 -10.89
N ARG A 347 -21.01 24.01 -11.97
CA ARG A 347 -20.98 24.59 -13.32
C ARG A 347 -22.39 24.77 -13.86
N ARG A 348 -22.62 25.85 -14.60
CA ARG A 348 -23.93 26.25 -15.15
C ARG A 348 -23.75 26.70 -16.60
N LEU A 349 -24.75 26.43 -17.46
CA LEU A 349 -24.71 26.80 -18.88
C LEU A 349 -24.60 28.31 -19.06
N GLY A 350 -23.87 28.75 -20.08
CA GLY A 350 -23.60 30.16 -20.38
C GLY A 350 -22.46 30.77 -19.56
N PHE A 351 -22.04 30.16 -18.45
CA PHE A 351 -20.92 30.64 -17.65
C PHE A 351 -19.61 29.97 -18.06
N ALA A 352 -18.65 30.78 -18.53
CA ALA A 352 -17.36 30.28 -18.99
C ALA A 352 -16.56 29.61 -17.85
N THR A 353 -16.31 28.31 -17.99
CA THR A 353 -15.48 27.55 -17.04
C THR A 353 -13.98 27.83 -17.25
N ARG A 354 -13.11 27.48 -16.27
CA ARG A 354 -11.63 27.64 -16.30
C ARG A 354 -10.91 26.80 -17.40
N THR A 355 -11.45 26.68 -18.61
CA THR A 355 -10.88 25.88 -19.71
C THR A 355 -10.85 26.70 -20.99
N THR A 356 -9.72 26.72 -21.68
CA THR A 356 -9.48 27.46 -22.94
C THR A 356 -10.07 26.75 -24.18
N LYS A 357 -11.13 25.96 -24.00
CA LYS A 357 -11.78 25.21 -25.09
C LYS A 357 -13.02 25.95 -25.59
N PRO A 358 -13.44 25.77 -26.86
CA PRO A 358 -14.67 26.39 -27.38
C PRO A 358 -15.91 26.06 -26.53
N ASP A 359 -16.01 24.82 -26.04
CA ASP A 359 -17.12 24.33 -25.20
C ASP A 359 -17.09 24.88 -23.75
N ALA A 360 -16.41 25.99 -23.45
CA ALA A 360 -16.19 26.46 -22.07
C ALA A 360 -17.47 26.89 -21.33
N SER A 361 -18.42 27.47 -22.05
CA SER A 361 -19.77 27.90 -21.62
C SER A 361 -20.79 26.77 -21.55
N ASP A 362 -20.54 25.68 -22.27
CA ASP A 362 -21.55 24.67 -22.61
C ASP A 362 -21.56 23.51 -21.60
N LYS A 363 -20.88 23.70 -20.46
CA LYS A 363 -20.65 22.68 -19.44
C LYS A 363 -21.56 22.91 -18.24
N GLU A 364 -22.63 22.13 -18.17
CA GLU A 364 -23.45 22.01 -16.96
C GLU A 364 -22.90 20.90 -16.05
N GLY A 365 -22.70 21.21 -14.76
CA GLY A 365 -22.30 20.25 -13.74
C GLY A 365 -21.10 19.35 -14.07
N ASN A 366 -21.13 18.16 -13.47
CA ASN A 366 -20.03 17.20 -13.42
C ASN A 366 -20.48 15.84 -14.02
N PRO A 367 -20.67 15.72 -15.35
CA PRO A 367 -21.14 14.49 -15.97
C PRO A 367 -20.12 13.35 -15.90
N LEU A 368 -20.64 12.11 -15.98
CA LEU A 368 -19.90 10.85 -15.91
C LEU A 368 -19.02 10.75 -14.65
N ARG A 369 -19.59 10.99 -13.46
CA ARG A 369 -18.88 10.79 -12.19
C ARG A 369 -19.26 9.46 -11.54
N SER A 370 -18.21 8.71 -11.18
CA SER A 370 -18.25 7.59 -10.26
C SER A 370 -18.84 8.00 -8.91
N THR A 371 -19.88 7.30 -8.49
CA THR A 371 -20.58 7.43 -7.21
C THR A 371 -20.92 6.05 -6.67
N SER A 372 -20.86 5.86 -5.35
CA SER A 372 -21.40 4.65 -4.69
C SER A 372 -22.90 4.82 -4.45
N ILE A 373 -23.69 3.78 -4.68
CA ILE A 373 -25.08 3.73 -4.17
C ILE A 373 -25.02 3.13 -2.77
N LEU A 374 -25.55 3.83 -1.77
CA LEU A 374 -25.47 3.39 -0.37
C LEU A 374 -26.61 2.44 -0.01
N GLY A 375 -26.36 1.55 0.97
CA GLY A 375 -27.35 0.61 1.51
C GLY A 375 -26.94 -0.86 1.43
N PHE A 376 -27.53 -1.69 2.28
CA PHE A 376 -27.47 -3.16 2.29
C PHE A 376 -26.05 -3.77 2.16
N GLY A 377 -25.05 -3.21 2.85
CA GLY A 377 -23.66 -3.69 2.79
C GLY A 377 -22.79 -3.09 1.68
N SER A 378 -23.33 -2.19 0.85
CA SER A 378 -22.59 -1.49 -0.20
C SER A 378 -21.45 -0.64 0.39
N GLY A 379 -20.24 -0.87 -0.10
CA GLY A 379 -19.03 -0.18 0.35
C GLY A 379 -18.77 1.14 -0.39
N THR A 380 -18.03 2.05 0.25
CA THR A 380 -17.60 3.31 -0.38
C THR A 380 -16.22 3.19 -1.04
N TYR A 381 -15.97 4.03 -2.05
CA TYR A 381 -14.61 4.16 -2.59
C TYR A 381 -13.66 4.84 -1.60
N THR A 382 -14.13 5.85 -0.86
CA THR A 382 -13.36 6.64 0.13
C THR A 382 -14.13 6.78 1.43
N SER A 383 -13.44 7.04 2.54
CA SER A 383 -14.05 7.28 3.87
C SER A 383 -14.79 8.62 3.98
N VAL A 384 -14.71 9.50 2.98
CA VAL A 384 -15.34 10.83 2.98
C VAL A 384 -15.76 11.26 1.57
N GLY A 385 -16.84 12.04 1.47
CA GLY A 385 -17.37 12.53 0.20
C GLY A 385 -18.61 13.43 0.35
N TYR A 386 -19.17 13.85 -0.78
CA TYR A 386 -20.43 14.57 -0.83
C TYR A 386 -21.60 13.62 -1.17
N LEU A 387 -22.80 13.92 -0.71
CA LEU A 387 -24.03 13.18 -1.04
C LEU A 387 -24.84 13.88 -2.13
N VAL A 388 -25.48 13.06 -2.97
CA VAL A 388 -26.70 13.42 -3.71
C VAL A 388 -27.84 12.57 -3.17
N ILE A 389 -28.93 13.21 -2.76
CA ILE A 389 -30.14 12.58 -2.20
C ILE A 389 -31.22 12.66 -3.28
N ASN A 390 -32.05 11.62 -3.38
CA ASN A 390 -33.12 11.47 -4.38
C ASN A 390 -32.67 11.79 -5.82
N PRO A 391 -31.64 11.11 -6.35
CA PRO A 391 -31.08 11.42 -7.67
C PRO A 391 -32.11 11.26 -8.79
N ASP A 392 -32.24 12.26 -9.67
CA ASP A 392 -33.00 12.15 -10.91
C ASP A 392 -32.52 10.93 -11.71
N MET A 393 -33.43 10.00 -12.02
CA MET A 393 -33.15 8.80 -12.81
C MET A 393 -32.56 9.11 -14.20
N GLN A 394 -32.83 10.30 -14.76
CA GLN A 394 -32.17 10.74 -15.99
C GLN A 394 -30.67 11.04 -15.82
N GLY A 395 -30.19 11.33 -14.61
CA GLY A 395 -28.80 11.67 -14.36
C GLY A 395 -27.83 10.50 -14.53
N PHE A 396 -28.33 9.26 -14.66
CA PHE A 396 -27.49 8.06 -14.78
C PHE A 396 -27.07 7.75 -16.22
N HIS A 397 -25.82 7.30 -16.36
CA HIS A 397 -25.24 6.73 -17.57
C HIS A 397 -24.92 5.23 -17.43
N LEU A 398 -24.82 4.73 -16.19
CA LEU A 398 -24.58 3.33 -15.85
C LEU A 398 -24.85 3.13 -14.35
N ILE A 399 -25.44 2.00 -13.95
CA ILE A 399 -25.48 1.53 -12.56
C ILE A 399 -24.87 0.12 -12.54
N GLY A 400 -23.72 -0.03 -11.87
CA GLY A 400 -22.98 -1.28 -11.79
C GLY A 400 -23.17 -2.01 -10.46
N GLU A 401 -23.34 -3.33 -10.53
CA GLU A 401 -23.34 -4.27 -9.38
C GLU A 401 -22.02 -4.29 -8.58
N LYS A 402 -20.97 -3.65 -9.09
CA LYS A 402 -19.61 -3.53 -8.54
C LYS A 402 -18.86 -2.39 -9.23
N ASP A 403 -17.64 -2.09 -8.79
CA ASP A 403 -16.67 -1.24 -9.50
C ASP A 403 -16.55 -1.67 -10.98
N VAL A 404 -16.94 -0.77 -11.89
CA VAL A 404 -16.87 -0.95 -13.36
C VAL A 404 -15.63 -0.27 -13.96
N GLY A 405 -14.74 0.23 -13.11
CA GLY A 405 -13.41 0.71 -13.44
C GLY A 405 -13.39 2.11 -14.03
N THR A 406 -14.30 3.01 -13.62
CA THR A 406 -14.38 4.37 -14.19
C THR A 406 -13.56 5.43 -13.45
N GLY A 407 -12.94 5.04 -12.33
CA GLY A 407 -12.10 5.89 -11.49
C GLY A 407 -10.90 6.54 -12.20
N LEU A 408 -10.18 7.38 -11.44
CA LEU A 408 -9.04 8.18 -11.92
C LEU A 408 -8.07 7.34 -12.77
N ALA A 409 -7.67 7.93 -13.91
CA ALA A 409 -6.90 7.36 -15.03
C ALA A 409 -7.65 6.48 -16.06
N LYS A 410 -8.78 5.84 -15.76
CA LYS A 410 -9.42 4.90 -16.70
C LYS A 410 -10.42 5.59 -17.64
N LYS A 411 -10.12 5.67 -18.94
CA LYS A 411 -10.95 6.34 -19.97
C LYS A 411 -12.12 5.50 -20.53
N LYS A 412 -12.24 4.22 -20.19
CA LYS A 412 -13.06 3.22 -20.92
C LYS A 412 -14.53 3.61 -21.16
N HIS A 413 -15.16 4.31 -20.21
CA HIS A 413 -16.61 4.62 -20.25
C HIS A 413 -16.93 6.09 -20.56
N ARG A 414 -15.98 6.84 -21.17
CA ARG A 414 -16.23 8.23 -21.61
C ARG A 414 -17.28 8.38 -22.71
N SER A 415 -17.70 7.27 -23.32
CA SER A 415 -18.73 7.17 -24.35
C SER A 415 -20.03 6.52 -23.84
N ALA A 416 -20.20 6.33 -22.53
CA ALA A 416 -21.45 5.81 -21.97
C ALA A 416 -22.61 6.78 -22.23
N ALA A 417 -23.60 6.32 -22.99
CA ALA A 417 -24.82 7.08 -23.25
C ALA A 417 -25.59 7.36 -21.94
N LYS A 418 -26.41 8.41 -21.94
CA LYS A 418 -27.39 8.66 -20.88
C LYS A 418 -28.43 7.52 -20.93
N LEU A 419 -28.75 6.92 -19.79
CA LEU A 419 -29.79 5.88 -19.72
C LEU A 419 -31.18 6.49 -19.94
N SER A 420 -32.16 5.69 -20.36
CA SER A 420 -33.56 6.10 -20.16
C SER A 420 -33.93 5.95 -18.67
N THR A 421 -34.94 6.70 -18.23
CA THR A 421 -35.51 6.57 -16.88
C THR A 421 -35.91 5.12 -16.55
N VAL A 422 -36.37 4.36 -17.55
CA VAL A 422 -36.76 2.95 -17.38
C VAL A 422 -35.53 2.06 -17.19
N ASP A 423 -34.48 2.23 -18.00
CA ASP A 423 -33.24 1.44 -17.87
C ASP A 423 -32.52 1.73 -16.55
N ALA A 424 -32.50 3.00 -16.13
CA ALA A 424 -31.93 3.42 -14.85
C ALA A 424 -32.68 2.80 -13.67
N GLN A 425 -34.02 2.86 -13.66
CA GLN A 425 -34.82 2.23 -12.61
C GLN A 425 -34.67 0.70 -12.60
N GLN A 426 -34.58 0.05 -13.76
CA GLN A 426 -34.36 -1.39 -13.85
C GLN A 426 -32.99 -1.80 -13.30
N GLN A 427 -31.92 -1.07 -13.64
CA GLN A 427 -30.57 -1.34 -13.10
C GLN A 427 -30.49 -1.05 -11.61
N LEU A 428 -31.14 0.01 -11.11
CA LEU A 428 -31.22 0.31 -9.68
C LEU A 428 -31.97 -0.78 -8.91
N ASN A 429 -33.14 -1.22 -9.41
CA ASN A 429 -33.91 -2.30 -8.78
C ASN A 429 -33.13 -3.61 -8.76
N LYS A 430 -32.41 -3.93 -9.85
CA LYS A 430 -31.54 -5.11 -9.91
C LYS A 430 -30.41 -5.03 -8.88
N LEU A 431 -29.71 -3.89 -8.80
CA LEU A 431 -28.66 -3.67 -7.81
C LEU A 431 -29.19 -3.81 -6.37
N LEU A 432 -30.33 -3.20 -6.06
CA LEU A 432 -30.93 -3.27 -4.73
C LEU A 432 -31.31 -4.72 -4.37
N HIS A 433 -31.87 -5.48 -5.29
CA HIS A 433 -32.12 -6.92 -5.10
C HIS A 433 -30.81 -7.69 -4.84
N THR A 434 -29.77 -7.48 -5.66
CA THR A 434 -28.45 -8.10 -5.47
C THR A 434 -27.80 -7.77 -4.12
N LEU A 435 -27.90 -6.53 -3.65
CA LEU A 435 -27.39 -6.14 -2.33
C LEU A 435 -28.19 -6.80 -1.19
N LYS A 436 -29.52 -6.85 -1.32
CA LYS A 436 -30.43 -7.50 -0.36
C LYS A 436 -30.20 -9.02 -0.24
N MET A 437 -29.81 -9.68 -1.34
CA MET A 437 -29.40 -11.09 -1.35
C MET A 437 -28.02 -11.37 -0.72
N GLY A 438 -27.27 -10.33 -0.32
CA GLY A 438 -25.95 -10.45 0.30
C GLY A 438 -24.88 -9.59 -0.33
N GLY A 439 -25.07 -9.14 -1.58
CA GLY A 439 -24.16 -8.26 -2.30
C GLY A 439 -23.01 -8.97 -3.01
N ILE A 440 -22.58 -8.38 -4.11
CA ILE A 440 -21.40 -8.81 -4.88
C ILE A 440 -20.20 -7.96 -4.44
N SER A 441 -19.03 -8.60 -4.36
CA SER A 441 -17.75 -7.92 -4.18
C SER A 441 -16.91 -8.00 -5.45
N ALA A 442 -16.07 -6.99 -5.70
CA ALA A 442 -15.01 -7.09 -6.71
C ALA A 442 -13.71 -7.58 -6.05
N ASN A 443 -13.05 -8.56 -6.67
CA ASN A 443 -11.67 -8.95 -6.33
C ASN A 443 -10.70 -8.16 -7.22
N PHE A 444 -9.76 -7.45 -6.60
CA PHE A 444 -8.71 -6.67 -7.23
C PHE A 444 -7.35 -7.35 -7.00
N GLY A 445 -6.36 -7.02 -7.85
CA GLY A 445 -5.03 -7.62 -7.78
C GLY A 445 -4.43 -7.63 -6.37
N HIS A 446 -3.69 -8.69 -6.04
CA HIS A 446 -3.22 -9.01 -4.68
C HIS A 446 -4.32 -9.42 -3.68
N GLY A 447 -5.49 -9.85 -4.16
CA GLY A 447 -6.54 -10.47 -3.33
C GLY A 447 -7.36 -9.49 -2.50
N TRP A 448 -7.37 -8.21 -2.89
CA TRP A 448 -8.16 -7.18 -2.21
C TRP A 448 -9.62 -7.29 -2.63
N ILE A 449 -10.55 -7.13 -1.69
CA ILE A 449 -11.98 -7.33 -1.95
C ILE A 449 -12.76 -6.12 -1.42
N SER A 450 -13.77 -5.70 -2.18
CA SER A 450 -14.64 -4.59 -1.79
C SER A 450 -16.05 -4.78 -2.31
N THR A 451 -17.05 -4.51 -1.47
CA THR A 451 -18.48 -4.41 -1.82
C THR A 451 -18.84 -3.07 -2.46
N HIS A 452 -17.85 -2.34 -3.00
CA HIS A 452 -18.05 -1.04 -3.62
C HIS A 452 -18.84 -1.15 -4.93
N THR A 453 -20.02 -0.56 -4.94
CA THR A 453 -20.88 -0.36 -6.13
C THR A 453 -20.46 0.91 -6.88
N GLU A 454 -20.46 0.90 -8.21
CA GLU A 454 -20.13 2.09 -9.02
C GLU A 454 -21.26 2.44 -9.99
N ALA A 455 -21.87 3.60 -9.77
CA ALA A 455 -22.78 4.25 -10.71
C ALA A 455 -22.10 5.47 -11.36
N LEU A 456 -22.40 5.72 -12.64
CA LEU A 456 -22.00 6.92 -13.37
C LEU A 456 -23.14 7.92 -13.40
N PHE A 457 -22.99 9.02 -12.65
CA PHE A 457 -24.03 10.04 -12.48
C PHE A 457 -23.60 11.43 -12.99
N HIS A 458 -24.57 12.27 -13.37
CA HIS A 458 -24.40 13.69 -13.70
C HIS A 458 -24.72 14.57 -12.48
N ILE A 459 -23.71 14.79 -11.65
CA ILE A 459 -23.83 15.63 -10.45
C ILE A 459 -23.98 17.10 -10.86
N LYS A 460 -25.07 17.75 -10.43
CA LYS A 460 -25.33 19.20 -10.62
C LYS A 460 -25.22 20.03 -9.34
N GLU A 461 -25.34 19.38 -8.19
CA GLU A 461 -25.35 19.94 -6.84
C GLU A 461 -25.03 18.85 -5.81
N PHE A 462 -24.95 19.21 -4.53
CA PHE A 462 -24.74 18.30 -3.41
C PHE A 462 -25.69 18.67 -2.27
N HIS A 463 -26.24 17.65 -1.60
CA HIS A 463 -27.27 17.80 -0.57
C HIS A 463 -26.75 17.57 0.86
N GLY A 464 -25.48 17.17 0.99
CA GLY A 464 -24.87 16.81 2.26
C GLY A 464 -23.40 16.45 2.12
N VAL A 465 -22.70 16.35 3.24
CA VAL A 465 -21.38 15.72 3.34
C VAL A 465 -21.53 14.44 4.14
N CYS A 466 -20.90 13.36 3.69
CA CYS A 466 -20.91 12.07 4.36
C CYS A 466 -19.49 11.56 4.64
N PHE A 467 -19.33 10.93 5.79
CA PHE A 467 -18.16 10.12 6.11
C PHE A 467 -18.57 8.71 6.52
N THR A 468 -17.59 7.81 6.54
CA THR A 468 -17.72 6.47 7.10
C THR A 468 -16.41 6.05 7.76
N ASN A 469 -16.52 5.27 8.83
CA ASN A 469 -15.41 4.56 9.46
C ASN A 469 -15.23 3.14 8.92
N ASP A 470 -16.08 2.71 7.96
CA ASP A 470 -15.94 1.41 7.31
C ASP A 470 -14.71 1.33 6.37
N PRO A 471 -14.19 0.10 6.15
CA PRO A 471 -13.29 -0.24 5.08
C PRO A 471 -13.66 0.39 3.74
N CYS A 472 -12.71 1.12 3.15
CA CYS A 472 -12.89 1.71 1.82
C CYS A 472 -11.67 1.44 0.93
N LEU A 473 -11.93 1.32 -0.37
CA LEU A 473 -10.91 0.89 -1.35
C LEU A 473 -9.73 1.86 -1.43
N TYR A 474 -9.98 3.17 -1.24
CA TYR A 474 -8.96 4.21 -1.26
C TYR A 474 -7.91 4.03 -0.15
N ASN A 475 -8.34 3.75 1.09
CA ASN A 475 -7.40 3.59 2.19
C ASN A 475 -6.51 2.36 1.97
N ARG A 476 -7.11 1.22 1.56
CA ARG A 476 -6.36 0.00 1.27
C ARG A 476 -5.37 0.20 0.11
N HIS A 477 -5.69 1.04 -0.86
CA HIS A 477 -4.85 1.32 -2.03
C HIS A 477 -3.73 2.36 -1.78
N PHE A 478 -3.95 3.38 -0.94
CA PHE A 478 -2.99 4.47 -0.73
C PHE A 478 -2.23 4.40 0.61
N TYR A 479 -2.73 3.66 1.60
CA TYR A 479 -2.15 3.53 2.95
C TYR A 479 -1.90 2.06 3.35
N SER A 480 -2.12 1.09 2.45
CA SER A 480 -1.97 -0.35 2.68
C SER A 480 -2.82 -0.92 3.84
N ASN A 481 -3.86 -0.21 4.27
CA ASN A 481 -4.78 -0.60 5.34
C ASN A 481 -6.22 -0.22 4.94
N SER A 482 -7.19 -1.10 5.12
CA SER A 482 -8.60 -0.82 4.82
C SER A 482 -9.18 0.36 5.60
N TYR A 483 -8.71 0.57 6.83
CA TYR A 483 -9.28 1.55 7.75
C TYR A 483 -8.66 2.95 7.61
N PRO A 484 -9.39 4.02 7.99
CA PRO A 484 -8.82 5.36 8.15
C PRO A 484 -7.68 5.40 9.17
N ASN A 485 -6.82 6.43 9.11
CA ASN A 485 -5.69 6.57 10.05
C ASN A 485 -6.16 6.59 11.52
N THR A 486 -7.23 7.32 11.82
CA THR A 486 -7.93 7.29 13.13
C THR A 486 -9.44 7.20 12.91
N PRO A 487 -10.24 6.70 13.88
CA PRO A 487 -11.71 6.74 13.80
C PRO A 487 -12.32 8.16 13.73
N ILE A 488 -11.49 9.18 13.95
CA ILE A 488 -11.86 10.61 13.96
C ILE A 488 -11.51 11.28 12.61
N SER A 489 -10.53 10.74 11.87
CA SER A 489 -10.07 11.27 10.59
C SER A 489 -11.19 11.49 9.56
N PRO A 490 -12.15 10.56 9.34
CA PRO A 490 -13.22 10.77 8.37
C PRO A 490 -14.12 11.96 8.72
N LEU A 491 -14.41 12.15 10.02
CA LEU A 491 -15.19 13.28 10.53
C LEU A 491 -14.44 14.60 10.34
N LEU A 492 -13.14 14.68 10.67
CA LEU A 492 -12.33 15.89 10.45
C LEU A 492 -12.25 16.25 8.95
N GLN A 493 -12.13 15.26 8.06
CA GLN A 493 -12.19 15.50 6.61
C GLN A 493 -13.57 15.98 6.14
N ALA A 494 -14.65 15.50 6.75
CA ALA A 494 -16.02 15.88 6.40
C ALA A 494 -16.34 17.31 6.84
N ILE A 495 -15.90 17.71 8.04
CA ILE A 495 -15.99 19.10 8.53
C ILE A 495 -15.28 20.04 7.54
N TYR A 496 -14.08 19.68 7.05
CA TYR A 496 -13.40 20.43 5.99
C TYR A 496 -14.22 20.52 4.70
N LEU A 497 -14.82 19.41 4.21
CA LEU A 497 -15.67 19.44 3.01
C LEU A 497 -16.92 20.32 3.17
N GLN A 498 -17.51 20.36 4.37
CA GLN A 498 -18.70 21.16 4.70
C GLN A 498 -18.36 22.65 4.77
N GLN A 499 -17.31 23.01 5.50
CA GLN A 499 -16.78 24.38 5.55
C GLN A 499 -16.34 24.85 4.16
N LEU A 500 -15.74 23.97 3.36
CA LEU A 500 -15.37 24.29 1.99
C LEU A 500 -16.62 24.55 1.13
N HIS A 501 -17.67 23.72 1.22
CA HIS A 501 -18.94 23.97 0.52
C HIS A 501 -19.47 25.36 0.85
N LEU A 502 -19.68 25.64 2.14
CA LEU A 502 -20.13 26.94 2.66
C LEU A 502 -19.26 28.11 2.15
N SER A 503 -17.94 27.96 2.15
CA SER A 503 -17.00 29.00 1.67
C SER A 503 -17.05 29.27 0.16
N LYS A 504 -17.60 28.35 -0.65
CA LYS A 504 -17.65 28.46 -2.12
C LYS A 504 -19.05 28.70 -2.67
N THR A 505 -20.11 28.33 -1.93
CA THR A 505 -21.51 28.49 -2.35
C THR A 505 -22.27 29.54 -1.53
N GLY A 506 -21.86 29.80 -0.30
CA GLY A 506 -22.66 30.55 0.69
C GLY A 506 -23.68 29.69 1.45
N GLU A 507 -23.77 28.39 1.13
CA GLU A 507 -24.78 27.47 1.64
C GLU A 507 -24.15 26.38 2.51
N SER A 508 -24.64 26.22 3.74
CA SER A 508 -24.26 25.12 4.62
C SER A 508 -25.06 23.87 4.29
N VAL A 509 -24.41 22.71 4.33
CA VAL A 509 -25.03 21.40 4.04
C VAL A 509 -24.91 20.46 5.24
N PRO A 510 -25.91 19.59 5.49
CA PRO A 510 -25.88 18.67 6.62
C PRO A 510 -24.71 17.68 6.56
N LEU A 511 -24.20 17.34 7.75
CA LEU A 511 -23.15 16.36 7.96
C LEU A 511 -23.77 15.01 8.34
N MET A 512 -23.27 13.92 7.76
CA MET A 512 -23.80 12.57 7.97
C MET A 512 -22.70 11.53 8.16
N GLU A 513 -22.99 10.52 8.98
CA GLU A 513 -22.21 9.28 9.07
C GLU A 513 -22.97 8.14 8.39
N TYR A 514 -22.25 7.30 7.65
CA TYR A 514 -22.75 6.06 7.04
C TYR A 514 -21.98 4.86 7.58
N SER A 515 -22.70 3.77 7.85
CA SER A 515 -22.13 2.42 8.02
C SER A 515 -22.84 1.48 7.06
N GLY A 516 -22.09 0.91 6.11
CA GLY A 516 -22.61 -0.12 5.22
C GLY A 516 -22.77 -1.45 5.96
N ARG A 517 -21.90 -1.71 6.94
CA ARG A 517 -21.95 -2.90 7.80
C ARG A 517 -23.21 -2.96 8.66
N ASP A 518 -23.59 -1.84 9.26
CA ASP A 518 -24.78 -1.69 10.10
C ASP A 518 -26.01 -1.27 9.29
N ASN A 519 -25.87 -1.14 7.96
CA ASN A 519 -26.89 -0.63 7.03
C ASN A 519 -27.60 0.63 7.55
N SER A 520 -26.82 1.63 7.95
CA SER A 520 -27.33 2.82 8.63
C SER A 520 -26.73 4.11 8.11
N VAL A 521 -27.54 5.17 8.17
CA VAL A 521 -27.14 6.56 7.94
C VAL A 521 -27.72 7.42 9.06
N ARG A 522 -26.94 8.39 9.55
CA ARG A 522 -27.39 9.35 10.56
C ARG A 522 -26.85 10.75 10.31
N LEU A 523 -27.64 11.75 10.64
CA LEU A 523 -27.19 13.12 10.79
C LEU A 523 -26.24 13.21 11.99
N ILE A 524 -25.23 14.05 11.85
CA ILE A 524 -24.25 14.39 12.88
C ILE A 524 -24.36 15.90 13.12
N GLU A 525 -24.51 16.30 14.38
CA GLU A 525 -24.52 17.71 14.74
C GLU A 525 -23.14 18.34 14.46
N ASN A 526 -23.12 19.60 14.04
CA ASN A 526 -21.87 20.29 13.77
C ASN A 526 -21.15 20.56 15.10
N PRO A 527 -19.92 20.04 15.31
CA PRO A 527 -19.25 20.18 16.60
C PRO A 527 -18.94 21.64 16.92
N THR A 528 -19.11 22.00 18.18
CA THR A 528 -18.69 23.29 18.74
C THR A 528 -17.16 23.46 18.68
N ASN A 529 -16.65 24.68 18.89
CA ASN A 529 -15.21 24.94 18.90
C ASN A 529 -14.46 24.09 19.94
N ASP A 530 -15.07 23.79 21.09
CA ASP A 530 -14.47 22.96 22.13
C ASP A 530 -14.47 21.47 21.76
N GLU A 531 -15.50 21.00 21.06
CA GLU A 531 -15.55 19.65 20.50
C GLU A 531 -14.58 19.49 19.32
N LEU A 532 -14.42 20.51 18.47
CA LEU A 532 -13.41 20.55 17.42
C LEU A 532 -11.99 20.42 18.01
N LYS A 533 -11.68 21.19 19.06
CA LYS A 533 -10.41 21.05 19.80
C LYS A 533 -10.24 19.63 20.36
N LYS A 534 -11.28 19.07 20.98
CA LYS A 534 -11.25 17.71 21.52
C LYS A 534 -11.02 16.65 20.43
N LEU A 535 -11.74 16.70 19.31
CA LEU A 535 -11.57 15.76 18.18
C LEU A 535 -10.14 15.79 17.62
N TRP A 536 -9.57 16.99 17.49
CA TRP A 536 -8.18 17.16 17.08
C TRP A 536 -7.19 16.57 18.10
N LEU A 537 -7.40 16.82 19.39
CA LEU A 537 -6.54 16.27 20.46
C LEU A 537 -6.65 14.76 20.59
N ASP A 538 -7.85 14.19 20.52
CA ASP A 538 -8.06 12.74 20.55
C ASP A 538 -7.43 12.06 19.32
N SER A 539 -7.54 12.67 18.12
CA SER A 539 -6.88 12.13 16.91
C SER A 539 -5.36 12.29 16.93
N ALA A 540 -4.84 13.38 17.51
CA ALA A 540 -3.41 13.56 17.76
C ALA A 540 -2.90 12.52 18.76
N LYS A 541 -3.64 12.33 19.88
CA LYS A 541 -3.31 11.35 20.92
C LYS A 541 -3.25 9.93 20.35
N ILE A 542 -4.27 9.47 19.60
CA ILE A 542 -4.26 8.14 18.96
C ILE A 542 -3.04 7.96 18.04
N THR A 543 -2.63 9.04 17.34
CA THR A 543 -1.45 9.02 16.47
C THR A 543 -0.15 8.91 17.29
N LEU A 544 -0.05 9.64 18.40
CA LEU A 544 1.11 9.64 19.31
C LEU A 544 1.20 8.34 20.14
N ASP A 545 0.09 7.81 20.63
CA ASP A 545 0.00 6.52 21.34
C ASP A 545 0.53 5.39 20.44
N ARG A 546 0.11 5.35 19.17
CA ARG A 546 0.62 4.38 18.18
C ARG A 546 2.10 4.61 17.83
N ALA A 547 2.57 5.85 17.81
CA ALA A 547 3.97 6.17 17.57
C ALA A 547 4.87 5.71 18.72
N LEU A 548 4.46 6.00 19.96
CA LEU A 548 5.14 5.61 21.20
C LEU A 548 5.12 4.09 21.37
N PHE A 549 3.99 3.43 21.14
CA PHE A 549 3.91 1.95 21.12
C PHE A 549 4.85 1.35 20.07
N SER A 550 4.84 1.89 18.84
CA SER A 550 5.76 1.45 17.77
C SER A 550 7.24 1.63 18.12
N LEU A 551 7.57 2.66 18.90
CA LEU A 551 8.91 2.91 19.42
C LEU A 551 9.25 1.87 20.50
N SER A 552 8.39 1.67 21.50
CA SER A 552 8.60 0.68 22.56
C SER A 552 8.80 -0.73 22.01
N SER A 553 7.90 -1.21 21.14
CA SER A 553 8.03 -2.56 20.56
C SER A 553 9.30 -2.73 19.74
N TRP A 554 9.72 -1.73 18.96
CA TRP A 554 10.99 -1.79 18.21
C TRP A 554 12.24 -1.74 19.11
N LEU A 555 12.15 -1.10 20.28
CA LEU A 555 13.20 -1.12 21.31
C LEU A 555 13.27 -2.46 22.08
N GLU A 556 12.18 -3.25 22.07
CA GLU A 556 12.07 -4.55 22.75
C GLU A 556 12.36 -5.76 21.81
N GLU A 557 11.83 -5.76 20.58
CA GLU A 557 11.81 -6.90 19.64
C GLU A 557 13.07 -7.05 18.75
N TYR A 558 14.23 -6.59 19.22
CA TYR A 558 15.53 -6.53 18.52
C TYR A 558 15.65 -5.46 17.39
N PRO A 559 16.67 -4.57 17.43
CA PRO A 559 16.81 -3.45 16.49
C PRO A 559 17.42 -3.83 15.12
N SER A 560 17.60 -5.13 14.81
CA SER A 560 18.25 -5.57 13.56
C SER A 560 17.38 -5.42 12.31
N GLY A 561 16.07 -5.15 12.47
CA GLY A 561 15.19 -4.72 11.39
C GLY A 561 15.34 -3.21 11.11
N ALA A 562 15.15 -2.80 9.85
CA ALA A 562 15.13 -1.39 9.49
C ALA A 562 14.12 -0.63 10.37
N ALA A 563 14.60 0.38 11.10
CA ALA A 563 13.80 1.16 12.04
C ALA A 563 12.51 1.71 11.39
N PRO A 564 11.45 2.00 12.17
CA PRO A 564 10.23 2.64 11.68
C PRO A 564 10.48 4.13 11.38
N ILE A 565 11.35 4.41 10.41
CA ILE A 565 11.98 5.71 10.12
C ILE A 565 10.97 6.85 10.02
N GLY A 566 9.93 6.68 9.21
CA GLY A 566 8.86 7.67 9.03
C GLY A 566 7.87 7.81 10.18
N LYS A 567 8.08 7.15 11.33
CA LYS A 567 7.30 7.34 12.58
C LYS A 567 8.00 8.26 13.58
N LEU A 568 9.34 8.33 13.58
CA LEU A 568 10.07 9.29 14.44
C LEU A 568 9.92 10.74 13.95
N ASP A 569 9.73 10.93 12.65
CA ASP A 569 9.45 12.25 12.06
C ASP A 569 8.19 12.92 12.66
N PHE A 570 7.24 12.17 13.20
CA PHE A 570 6.01 12.71 13.83
C PHE A 570 6.31 13.72 14.96
N PHE A 571 7.45 13.57 15.62
CA PHE A 571 7.87 14.46 16.70
C PHE A 571 8.62 15.71 16.20
N THR A 572 9.27 15.64 15.03
CA THR A 572 10.13 16.70 14.49
C THR A 572 9.45 17.56 13.41
N VAL A 573 8.37 17.08 12.78
CA VAL A 573 7.59 17.87 11.82
C VAL A 573 6.88 19.07 12.45
N ASN A 574 6.59 20.08 11.63
CA ASN A 574 5.78 21.22 12.02
C ASN A 574 4.30 20.85 12.25
N ILE A 575 3.58 21.68 13.00
CA ILE A 575 2.21 21.41 13.46
C ILE A 575 1.19 21.19 12.32
N ASN A 576 1.34 21.86 11.18
CA ASN A 576 0.44 21.69 10.03
C ASN A 576 0.64 20.34 9.33
N LEU A 577 1.89 19.91 9.18
CA LEU A 577 2.23 18.59 8.68
C LEU A 577 1.82 17.50 9.69
N PHE A 578 1.98 17.74 10.98
CA PHE A 578 1.50 16.83 12.02
C PHE A 578 -0.03 16.66 12.00
N LYS A 579 -0.81 17.74 11.86
CA LYS A 579 -2.27 17.68 11.66
C LYS A 579 -2.65 16.90 10.39
N ALA A 580 -1.93 17.10 9.29
CA ALA A 580 -2.12 16.30 8.08
C ALA A 580 -1.85 14.80 8.32
N ILE A 581 -0.83 14.45 9.12
CA ILE A 581 -0.52 13.06 9.53
C ILE A 581 -1.62 12.49 10.44
N CYS A 582 -2.15 13.26 11.39
CA CYS A 582 -3.24 12.82 12.25
C CYS A 582 -4.47 12.37 11.44
N VAL A 583 -4.73 13.04 10.31
CA VAL A 583 -5.86 12.72 9.42
C VAL A 583 -5.50 11.65 8.38
N TYR A 584 -4.39 11.78 7.66
CA TYR A 584 -4.07 10.93 6.49
C TYR A 584 -3.02 9.83 6.76
N GLY A 585 -2.42 9.80 7.94
CA GLY A 585 -1.27 8.93 8.25
C GLY A 585 0.02 9.40 7.59
N SER A 586 1.05 8.56 7.59
CA SER A 586 2.37 8.82 7.00
C SER A 586 2.48 8.53 5.49
N GLY A 587 1.35 8.26 4.81
CA GLY A 587 1.32 7.88 3.39
C GLY A 587 1.14 9.07 2.44
N MET A 588 1.55 8.87 1.18
CA MET A 588 1.67 9.89 0.12
C MET A 588 2.72 10.99 0.37
N SER A 589 2.95 11.83 -0.65
CA SER A 589 3.73 13.06 -0.55
C SER A 589 2.94 14.13 0.22
N LEU A 590 2.97 14.04 1.55
CA LEU A 590 2.28 14.96 2.49
C LEU A 590 2.70 16.43 2.32
N THR A 591 3.87 16.68 1.71
CA THR A 591 4.38 18.01 1.35
C THR A 591 3.50 18.81 0.37
N LYS A 592 2.48 18.19 -0.23
CA LYS A 592 1.45 18.85 -1.06
C LYS A 592 0.05 18.73 -0.47
N ILE A 593 -0.07 18.86 0.86
CA ILE A 593 -1.34 18.79 1.59
C ILE A 593 -1.54 20.08 2.40
N VAL A 594 -2.67 20.74 2.18
CA VAL A 594 -3.13 21.85 3.02
C VAL A 594 -3.62 21.28 4.37
N ALA A 595 -3.35 21.97 5.47
CA ALA A 595 -3.79 21.55 6.80
C ALA A 595 -5.33 21.36 6.83
N PRO A 596 -5.90 20.26 7.36
CA PRO A 596 -7.35 20.01 7.30
C PRO A 596 -8.22 20.99 8.10
N ASP A 597 -7.62 21.74 9.02
CA ASP A 597 -8.23 22.85 9.78
C ASP A 597 -8.07 24.22 9.10
N SER A 598 -7.54 24.28 7.87
CA SER A 598 -7.24 25.54 7.15
C SER A 598 -8.43 26.47 6.87
N LEU A 599 -9.66 26.00 7.06
CA LEU A 599 -10.90 26.77 6.92
C LEU A 599 -11.56 27.12 8.27
N TYR A 600 -10.94 26.76 9.39
CA TYR A 600 -11.45 27.04 10.73
C TYR A 600 -11.22 28.54 11.07
N PRO A 601 -11.99 29.12 12.02
CA PRO A 601 -11.72 30.46 12.52
C PRO A 601 -10.27 30.57 13.03
N PRO A 602 -9.55 31.68 12.75
CA PRO A 602 -8.12 31.80 13.09
C PRO A 602 -7.78 31.53 14.56
N ASP A 603 -8.62 32.01 15.48
CA ASP A 603 -8.42 31.83 16.92
C ASP A 603 -8.61 30.37 17.35
N VAL A 604 -9.66 29.71 16.84
CA VAL A 604 -9.93 28.27 17.09
C VAL A 604 -8.78 27.42 16.57
N ARG A 605 -8.28 27.71 15.37
CA ARG A 605 -7.09 27.05 14.83
C ARG A 605 -5.85 27.31 15.71
N LYS A 606 -5.66 28.53 16.21
CA LYS A 606 -4.53 28.87 17.08
C LYS A 606 -4.57 28.05 18.38
N GLU A 607 -5.74 27.94 19.01
CA GLU A 607 -5.94 27.10 20.21
C GLU A 607 -5.65 25.62 19.91
N ILE A 608 -6.06 25.10 18.75
CA ILE A 608 -5.73 23.74 18.28
C ILE A 608 -4.22 23.58 18.08
N ASP A 609 -3.56 24.54 17.42
CA ASP A 609 -2.11 24.52 17.16
C ASP A 609 -1.29 24.57 18.46
N GLU A 610 -1.74 25.31 19.48
CA GLU A 610 -1.11 25.39 20.80
C GLU A 610 -1.33 24.10 21.63
N GLU A 611 -2.56 23.57 21.69
CA GLU A 611 -2.84 22.38 22.51
C GLU A 611 -2.29 21.07 21.90
N ILE A 612 -2.34 20.90 20.56
CA ILE A 612 -1.67 19.76 19.91
C ILE A 612 -0.16 19.83 20.16
N LYS A 613 0.44 21.03 20.14
CA LYS A 613 1.86 21.20 20.47
C LYS A 613 2.14 20.77 21.91
N ASN A 614 1.38 21.26 22.89
CA ASN A 614 1.52 20.88 24.31
C ASN A 614 1.44 19.35 24.49
N LEU A 615 0.47 18.72 23.83
CA LEU A 615 0.30 17.26 23.83
C LEU A 615 1.50 16.53 23.21
N ARG A 616 1.93 16.94 22.02
CA ARG A 616 3.09 16.35 21.31
C ARG A 616 4.37 16.50 22.13
N ASP A 617 4.60 17.66 22.73
CA ASP A 617 5.82 17.95 23.48
C ASP A 617 5.89 17.10 24.78
N LYS A 618 4.75 16.83 25.42
CA LYS A 618 4.63 15.85 26.51
C LYS A 618 4.88 14.40 26.05
N TYR A 619 4.36 14.00 24.89
CA TYR A 619 4.67 12.66 24.34
C TYR A 619 6.14 12.54 23.91
N MET A 620 6.80 13.65 23.55
CA MET A 620 8.24 13.69 23.31
C MET A 620 9.06 13.44 24.58
N GLU A 621 8.67 14.02 25.72
CA GLU A 621 9.29 13.72 27.02
C GLU A 621 9.18 12.22 27.37
N GLN A 622 8.01 11.63 27.15
CA GLN A 622 7.77 10.20 27.35
C GLN A 622 8.60 9.33 26.39
N ALA A 623 8.63 9.65 25.10
CA ALA A 623 9.44 8.97 24.10
C ALA A 623 10.95 9.06 24.43
N SER A 624 11.40 10.22 24.92
CA SER A 624 12.77 10.44 25.38
C SER A 624 13.11 9.53 26.56
N SER A 625 12.26 9.50 27.59
CA SER A 625 12.43 8.64 28.78
C SER A 625 12.45 7.15 28.41
N THR A 626 11.52 6.71 27.54
CA THR A 626 11.50 5.34 27.01
C THR A 626 12.78 4.99 26.26
N LEU A 627 13.24 5.88 25.37
CA LEU A 627 14.46 5.70 24.58
C LEU A 627 15.72 5.63 25.47
N PHE A 628 15.89 6.56 26.42
CA PHE A 628 17.06 6.56 27.29
C PHE A 628 17.05 5.39 28.29
N SER A 629 15.88 4.96 28.77
CA SER A 629 15.76 3.70 29.54
C SER A 629 16.13 2.47 28.70
N ALA A 630 15.76 2.44 27.41
CA ALA A 630 16.17 1.37 26.51
C ALA A 630 17.68 1.39 26.22
N ILE A 631 18.26 2.57 26.00
CA ILE A 631 19.73 2.76 25.83
C ILE A 631 20.50 2.30 27.08
N GLU A 632 20.00 2.58 28.28
CA GLU A 632 20.66 2.12 29.52
C GLU A 632 20.64 0.58 29.66
N LYS A 633 19.54 -0.07 29.22
CA LYS A 633 19.41 -1.54 29.21
C LYS A 633 20.19 -2.20 28.08
N ASN A 634 20.26 -1.56 26.92
CA ASN A 634 20.92 -2.03 25.71
C ASN A 634 21.68 -0.89 25.01
N PRO A 635 22.95 -0.64 25.41
CA PRO A 635 23.78 0.41 24.83
C PRO A 635 24.00 0.34 23.32
N LEU A 636 23.79 -0.82 22.70
CA LEU A 636 23.92 -1.01 21.25
C LEU A 636 22.91 -0.14 20.47
N LEU A 637 21.81 0.28 21.09
CA LEU A 637 20.80 1.16 20.49
C LEU A 637 21.37 2.53 20.08
N LEU A 638 22.44 3.01 20.72
CA LEU A 638 23.14 4.25 20.30
C LEU A 638 23.76 4.15 18.91
N LEU A 639 23.95 2.92 18.42
CA LEU A 639 24.55 2.59 17.13
C LEU A 639 23.51 2.58 16.01
N GLU A 640 22.23 2.73 16.32
CA GLU A 640 21.18 2.91 15.33
C GLU A 640 21.11 4.36 14.85
N GLY A 641 21.31 4.57 13.54
CA GLY A 641 21.56 5.89 12.97
C GLY A 641 20.45 6.92 13.23
N TYR A 642 19.22 6.48 13.49
CA TYR A 642 18.09 7.34 13.82
C TYR A 642 18.03 7.71 15.30
N ILE A 643 18.46 6.81 16.20
CA ILE A 643 18.66 7.13 17.63
C ILE A 643 19.81 8.13 17.76
N SER A 644 20.94 7.88 17.10
CA SER A 644 22.06 8.82 17.08
C SER A 644 21.64 10.17 16.50
N LYS A 645 20.87 10.20 15.39
CA LYS A 645 20.34 11.45 14.82
C LYS A 645 19.44 12.18 15.83
N LEU A 646 18.50 11.50 16.48
CA LEU A 646 17.61 12.14 17.46
C LEU A 646 18.41 12.80 18.59
N ILE A 647 19.38 12.07 19.16
CA ILE A 647 20.30 12.53 20.21
C ILE A 647 21.12 13.74 19.73
N LEU A 648 21.62 13.73 18.49
CA LEU A 648 22.37 14.84 17.89
C LEU A 648 21.50 16.08 17.57
N THR A 649 20.18 15.92 17.47
CA THR A 649 19.22 17.01 17.19
C THR A 649 18.45 17.51 18.42
N LYS A 650 18.68 16.94 19.60
CA LYS A 650 18.01 17.30 20.85
C LYS A 650 19.01 17.88 21.84
N GLU A 651 18.65 18.97 22.53
CA GLU A 651 19.36 19.38 23.75
C GLU A 651 19.14 18.32 24.84
N LEU A 652 20.20 17.63 25.24
CA LEU A 652 20.14 16.60 26.29
C LEU A 652 20.09 17.25 27.68
N THR A 653 19.21 16.74 28.54
CA THR A 653 19.28 17.04 29.98
C THR A 653 20.54 16.40 30.60
N PRO A 654 21.01 16.87 31.78
CA PRO A 654 22.18 16.29 32.44
C PRO A 654 22.08 14.78 32.69
N ASP A 655 20.88 14.28 33.01
CA ASP A 655 20.64 12.86 33.29
C ASP A 655 20.61 12.02 31.99
N GLU A 656 19.97 12.51 30.93
CA GLU A 656 20.02 11.87 29.60
C GLU A 656 21.46 11.82 29.07
N ASN A 657 22.22 12.90 29.25
CA ASN A 657 23.64 12.97 28.93
C ASN A 657 24.46 11.95 29.75
N ALA A 658 24.20 11.82 31.05
CA ALA A 658 24.87 10.83 31.90
C ALA A 658 24.53 9.38 31.49
N ILE A 659 23.27 9.10 31.13
CA ILE A 659 22.84 7.81 30.57
C ILE A 659 23.57 7.51 29.26
N VAL A 660 23.67 8.49 28.36
CA VAL A 660 24.40 8.35 27.09
C VAL A 660 25.88 8.03 27.37
N CYS A 661 26.60 8.83 28.16
CA CYS A 661 28.00 8.55 28.51
C CYS A 661 28.19 7.16 29.11
N LYS A 662 27.35 6.78 30.09
CA LYS A 662 27.37 5.47 30.74
C LYS A 662 27.10 4.32 29.76
N ALA A 663 26.16 4.50 28.84
CA ALA A 663 25.85 3.51 27.82
C ALA A 663 27.01 3.36 26.82
N ILE A 664 27.52 4.46 26.26
CA ILE A 664 28.70 4.44 25.37
C ILE A 664 29.86 3.70 26.06
N ALA A 665 30.15 4.00 27.33
CA ALA A 665 31.19 3.34 28.13
C ALA A 665 30.93 1.84 28.42
N ALA A 666 29.67 1.39 28.35
CA ALA A 666 29.25 0.00 28.53
C ALA A 666 29.17 -0.80 27.22
N ILE A 667 29.45 -0.19 26.05
CA ILE A 667 29.54 -0.90 24.77
C ILE A 667 30.81 -1.77 24.77
N ASP A 668 30.64 -3.08 25.01
CA ASP A 668 31.71 -4.06 24.85
C ASP A 668 32.08 -4.24 23.38
N LEU A 669 33.02 -3.42 22.94
CA LEU A 669 33.61 -3.46 21.61
C LEU A 669 34.27 -4.81 21.26
N ASP A 670 34.69 -5.67 22.22
CA ASP A 670 35.27 -6.98 21.86
C ASP A 670 34.15 -7.89 21.38
N LYS A 671 33.04 -7.99 22.13
CA LYS A 671 31.86 -8.75 21.70
C LYS A 671 31.24 -8.25 20.41
N LEU A 672 31.20 -6.93 20.22
CA LEU A 672 30.59 -6.29 19.06
C LEU A 672 31.31 -6.63 17.75
N LEU A 673 32.64 -6.82 17.84
CA LEU A 673 33.49 -7.19 16.71
C LEU A 673 33.59 -8.73 16.59
N SER A 674 33.77 -9.43 17.72
CA SER A 674 33.79 -10.90 17.77
C SER A 674 32.45 -11.55 17.38
N GLY A 675 31.34 -10.82 17.37
CA GLY A 675 30.04 -11.31 16.90
C GLY A 675 30.06 -11.80 15.45
N SER A 676 31.05 -11.36 14.66
CA SER A 676 31.32 -11.82 13.29
C SER A 676 32.00 -13.21 13.23
N MET A 677 32.47 -13.76 14.36
CA MET A 677 33.40 -14.90 14.39
C MET A 677 32.78 -16.28 14.13
N GLU A 678 31.51 -16.40 13.75
CA GLU A 678 30.97 -17.71 13.34
C GLU A 678 31.59 -18.24 12.03
N ASN A 679 32.33 -17.38 11.30
CA ASN A 679 33.22 -17.78 10.19
C ASN A 679 34.73 -17.81 10.55
N ALA A 680 35.14 -17.58 11.81
CA ALA A 680 36.55 -17.42 12.22
C ALA A 680 37.35 -18.74 12.34
N TYR A 681 37.12 -19.71 11.45
CA TYR A 681 37.68 -21.06 11.55
C TYR A 681 39.14 -21.19 11.09
N GLN A 682 39.82 -20.09 10.70
CA GLN A 682 41.13 -20.14 9.99
C GLN A 682 42.30 -19.33 10.61
N CYS A 683 42.23 -18.89 11.87
CA CYS A 683 43.37 -18.20 12.54
C CYS A 683 43.87 -18.93 13.81
N LYS A 684 44.17 -20.23 13.71
CA LYS A 684 44.58 -21.07 14.86
C LYS A 684 46.10 -21.21 15.08
N HIS A 685 46.93 -20.54 14.27
CA HIS A 685 48.38 -20.85 14.15
C HIS A 685 49.30 -19.64 14.01
N MET A 686 49.29 -18.69 14.95
CA MET A 686 50.42 -17.76 15.16
C MET A 686 50.66 -17.54 16.66
N THR A 687 51.81 -18.00 17.16
CA THR A 687 52.26 -17.79 18.54
C THR A 687 53.50 -16.87 18.54
N PRO A 688 53.54 -15.80 19.35
CA PRO A 688 54.73 -14.96 19.44
C PRO A 688 55.92 -15.66 20.11
N ASP A 689 57.14 -15.30 19.69
CA ASP A 689 58.38 -15.67 20.36
C ASP A 689 58.56 -14.81 21.64
N PRO A 690 58.74 -15.41 22.84
CA PRO A 690 58.85 -14.66 24.09
C PRO A 690 60.14 -13.84 24.28
N GLU A 691 61.23 -14.12 23.56
CA GLU A 691 62.57 -13.61 23.93
C GLU A 691 63.03 -12.34 23.17
N CYS A 692 62.21 -11.79 22.27
CA CYS A 692 62.52 -10.55 21.55
C CYS A 692 61.97 -9.27 22.23
N ASN A 693 62.76 -8.20 22.20
CA ASN A 693 62.32 -6.86 22.64
C ASN A 693 61.16 -6.35 21.77
N PRO A 694 59.96 -6.06 22.34
CA PRO A 694 58.82 -5.57 21.58
C PRO A 694 59.11 -4.32 20.74
N LEU A 695 60.00 -3.44 21.20
CA LEU A 695 60.32 -2.18 20.53
C LEU A 695 61.08 -2.37 19.20
N GLU A 696 61.84 -3.47 19.03
CA GLU A 696 62.54 -3.74 17.78
C GLU A 696 61.68 -4.49 16.77
N ASN A 697 60.81 -5.39 17.24
CA ASN A 697 59.73 -5.94 16.40
C ASN A 697 58.78 -4.82 15.92
N PHE A 698 58.45 -3.86 16.79
CA PHE A 698 57.61 -2.70 16.44
C PHE A 698 58.26 -1.81 15.35
N LYS A 699 59.54 -1.47 15.49
CA LYS A 699 60.30 -0.72 14.45
C LYS A 699 60.27 -1.42 13.08
N LYS A 700 60.35 -2.75 13.06
CA LYS A 700 60.48 -3.55 11.82
C LYS A 700 59.18 -3.70 11.01
N TYR A 701 58.03 -3.32 11.59
CA TYR A 701 56.75 -3.24 10.88
C TYR A 701 56.27 -1.80 10.65
N ILE A 702 57.02 -0.78 11.10
CA ILE A 702 56.56 0.60 11.11
C ILE A 702 56.57 1.27 9.72
N GLU A 703 57.19 0.67 8.71
CA GLU A 703 57.42 1.25 7.37
C GLU A 703 56.14 1.40 6.49
N HIS A 704 54.95 1.15 7.04
CA HIS A 704 53.69 0.96 6.27
C HIS A 704 52.53 1.93 6.61
N PHE A 705 52.77 3.05 7.31
CA PHE A 705 51.75 4.10 7.51
C PHE A 705 51.73 5.10 6.33
N ASN A 706 50.64 5.87 6.17
CA ASN A 706 50.62 7.01 5.24
C ASN A 706 49.93 8.28 5.81
N VAL A 707 50.01 9.36 5.04
CA VAL A 707 49.97 10.75 5.50
C VAL A 707 48.65 11.22 6.16
N ASP A 708 47.49 10.63 5.85
CA ASP A 708 46.20 11.13 6.39
C ASP A 708 46.09 10.94 7.92
N GLN A 709 46.65 9.86 8.47
CA GLN A 709 46.71 9.67 9.92
C GLN A 709 47.63 10.71 10.59
N LEU A 710 48.73 11.08 9.94
CA LEU A 710 49.63 12.13 10.42
C LEU A 710 48.97 13.51 10.36
N GLY A 711 48.26 13.82 9.27
CA GLY A 711 47.53 15.08 9.09
C GLY A 711 46.44 15.30 10.15
N ARG A 712 45.65 14.26 10.46
CA ARG A 712 44.59 14.33 11.48
C ARG A 712 45.15 14.45 12.89
N TYR A 713 46.23 13.75 13.21
CA TYR A 713 46.94 13.88 14.50
C TYR A 713 47.49 15.29 14.72
N ILE A 714 47.97 15.95 13.66
CA ILE A 714 48.45 17.34 13.71
C ILE A 714 47.29 18.33 13.90
N ALA A 715 46.19 18.16 13.17
CA ALA A 715 44.98 18.98 13.34
C ALA A 715 44.36 18.84 14.76
N PHE A 716 44.53 17.68 15.39
CA PHE A 716 44.15 17.42 16.78
C PHE A 716 45.06 18.16 17.77
N LEU A 717 46.38 17.98 17.67
CA LEU A 717 47.34 18.62 18.58
C LEU A 717 47.35 20.15 18.50
N LEU A 718 47.10 20.73 17.32
CA LEU A 718 47.01 22.18 17.11
C LEU A 718 45.81 22.85 17.80
N LYS A 719 44.82 22.08 18.29
CA LYS A 719 43.69 22.61 19.07
C LYS A 719 43.94 22.68 20.58
N THR A 720 45.02 22.09 21.08
CA THR A 720 45.43 22.22 22.50
C THR A 720 46.50 23.29 22.66
N ASN A 721 46.23 24.33 23.47
CA ASN A 721 47.06 25.53 23.56
C ASN A 721 48.31 25.37 24.45
N ASP A 722 49.17 24.40 24.12
CA ASP A 722 50.41 24.08 24.82
C ASP A 722 51.61 24.05 23.86
N GLN A 723 52.57 24.96 24.06
CA GLN A 723 53.67 25.20 23.13
C GLN A 723 54.65 24.03 23.00
N GLN A 724 54.78 23.14 24.00
CA GLN A 724 55.79 22.06 23.93
C GLN A 724 55.48 21.02 22.84
N ARG A 725 54.19 20.78 22.54
CA ARG A 725 53.75 19.80 21.54
C ARG A 725 54.00 20.23 20.09
N LEU A 726 54.03 21.54 19.82
CA LEU A 726 54.24 22.08 18.47
C LEU A 726 55.64 21.79 17.91
N SER A 727 56.62 21.53 18.79
CA SER A 727 57.99 21.17 18.41
C SER A 727 58.07 19.74 17.86
N LEU A 728 57.46 18.78 18.57
CA LEU A 728 57.50 17.35 18.24
C LEU A 728 56.80 17.01 16.92
N ILE A 729 55.73 17.75 16.58
CA ILE A 729 55.03 17.63 15.30
C ILE A 729 55.98 17.86 14.11
N LYS A 730 56.87 18.86 14.21
CA LYS A 730 57.66 19.34 13.07
C LYS A 730 58.79 18.40 12.65
N SER A 731 59.26 17.51 13.54
CA SER A 731 60.22 16.48 13.17
C SER A 731 59.55 15.27 12.49
N LEU A 732 58.34 14.89 12.91
CA LEU A 732 57.63 13.73 12.38
C LEU A 732 57.13 13.90 10.94
N VAL A 733 56.78 15.13 10.53
CA VAL A 733 56.31 15.43 9.15
C VAL A 733 57.41 15.28 8.10
N ALA A 734 58.68 15.37 8.48
CA ALA A 734 59.79 15.50 7.53
C ALA A 734 60.25 14.18 6.87
N GLN A 735 59.52 13.05 7.01
CA GLN A 735 60.11 11.70 6.86
C GLN A 735 59.24 10.62 6.15
N TRP A 736 58.20 10.93 5.34
CA TRP A 736 57.42 9.87 4.64
C TRP A 736 56.96 10.18 3.20
N ASP A 737 56.87 9.11 2.39
CA ASP A 737 56.37 9.01 0.99
C ASP A 737 55.21 7.97 0.90
N VAL A 738 54.42 7.92 -0.20
CA VAL A 738 52.98 7.59 -0.16
C VAL A 738 52.53 6.47 -1.15
N ASN A 739 53.43 5.69 -1.76
CA ASN A 739 53.12 4.90 -2.97
C ASN A 739 52.92 3.36 -2.79
N SER A 740 51.76 2.87 -2.30
CA SER A 740 51.38 1.42 -2.42
C SER A 740 49.91 0.99 -2.14
N TYR A 741 49.28 0.36 -3.15
CA TYR A 741 48.23 -0.72 -3.11
C TYR A 741 46.76 -0.48 -2.62
N LYS A 742 45.97 -1.56 -2.41
CA LYS A 742 44.67 -1.88 -3.12
C LYS A 742 44.01 -3.21 -2.57
N VAL A 743 42.71 -3.68 -2.67
CA VAL A 743 41.34 -3.35 -3.21
C VAL A 743 40.24 -4.22 -2.46
N GLN A 744 38.91 -3.96 -2.60
CA GLN A 744 37.70 -4.91 -2.58
C GLN A 744 36.68 -5.02 -1.39
N SER A 745 35.51 -4.33 -1.45
CA SER A 745 34.17 -4.54 -0.75
C SER A 745 33.84 -4.13 0.72
N PHE A 746 32.81 -3.27 0.88
CA PHE A 746 32.27 -2.73 2.16
C PHE A 746 31.24 -3.60 2.90
N GLY A 747 31.01 -3.26 4.19
CA GLY A 747 29.79 -3.62 4.92
C GLY A 747 29.62 -3.03 6.33
N HIS A 748 30.70 -2.61 7.01
CA HIS A 748 30.72 -2.57 8.49
C HIS A 748 31.06 -1.22 9.17
N MET A 749 31.21 -0.10 8.45
CA MET A 749 31.66 1.16 9.08
C MET A 749 30.61 1.86 9.97
N GLY A 750 29.32 1.51 9.85
CA GLY A 750 28.21 2.23 10.49
C GLY A 750 28.30 2.40 12.01
N PRO A 751 28.52 1.34 12.81
CA PRO A 751 28.50 1.43 14.28
C PRO A 751 29.69 2.21 14.85
N LEU A 752 30.91 1.91 14.38
CA LEU A 752 32.16 2.46 14.93
C LEU A 752 32.30 3.96 14.69
N LEU A 753 31.89 4.47 13.52
CA LEU A 753 31.88 5.91 13.26
C LEU A 753 30.91 6.66 14.20
N ARG A 754 29.81 5.99 14.62
CA ARG A 754 28.83 6.54 15.57
C ARG A 754 29.35 6.52 17.00
N VAL A 755 30.03 5.45 17.45
CA VAL A 755 30.76 5.45 18.74
C VAL A 755 31.78 6.58 18.79
N TRP A 756 32.58 6.76 17.74
CA TRP A 756 33.68 7.74 17.71
C TRP A 756 33.16 9.18 17.77
N ASN A 757 32.11 9.52 17.01
CA ASN A 757 31.47 10.84 17.08
C ASN A 757 30.85 11.12 18.46
N LEU A 758 30.16 10.14 19.06
CA LEU A 758 29.56 10.29 20.39
C LEU A 758 30.63 10.46 21.48
N ALA A 759 31.63 9.59 21.53
CA ALA A 759 32.71 9.67 22.53
C ALA A 759 33.56 10.96 22.40
N TRP A 760 33.72 11.48 21.17
CA TRP A 760 34.36 12.77 20.93
C TRP A 760 33.55 13.96 21.49
N MET A 761 32.22 13.95 21.33
CA MET A 761 31.33 14.99 21.86
C MET A 761 31.26 14.99 23.39
N PHE A 762 31.35 13.83 24.05
CA PHE A 762 31.23 13.71 25.51
C PHE A 762 32.58 13.61 26.25
N HIS A 763 33.70 13.77 25.55
CA HIS A 763 35.06 13.87 26.09
C HIS A 763 35.56 12.64 26.91
N ASP A 764 35.03 11.44 26.67
CA ASP A 764 35.55 10.21 27.30
C ASP A 764 36.84 9.75 26.63
N SER A 765 37.98 10.06 27.26
CA SER A 765 39.32 9.72 26.78
C SER A 765 39.73 8.25 26.98
N GLU A 766 39.12 7.55 27.94
CA GLU A 766 39.38 6.13 28.20
C GLU A 766 38.64 5.25 27.18
N LEU A 767 37.46 5.69 26.73
CA LEU A 767 36.71 5.01 25.69
C LEU A 767 37.15 5.39 24.28
N LEU A 768 37.57 6.64 24.02
CA LEU A 768 38.24 6.99 22.75
C LEU A 768 39.39 6.00 22.49
N ARG A 769 40.26 5.83 23.49
CA ARG A 769 41.40 4.90 23.47
C ARG A 769 40.98 3.45 23.21
N LYS A 770 39.92 2.95 23.86
CA LYS A 770 39.41 1.58 23.68
C LYS A 770 38.71 1.34 22.34
N ALA A 771 38.13 2.38 21.74
CA ALA A 771 37.62 2.31 20.37
C ALA A 771 38.79 2.33 19.36
N GLU A 772 39.79 3.20 19.57
CA GLU A 772 40.99 3.32 18.75
C GLU A 772 41.80 2.01 18.72
N GLU A 773 42.18 1.45 19.87
CA GLU A 773 43.00 0.22 20.04
C GLU A 773 42.45 -1.05 19.37
N LYS A 774 41.25 -0.96 18.78
CA LYS A 774 40.34 -2.08 18.54
C LYS A 774 39.67 -1.98 17.17
N PHE A 775 39.31 -0.77 16.76
CA PHE A 775 39.15 -0.43 15.34
C PHE A 775 40.42 -0.75 14.54
N ILE A 776 41.60 -0.52 15.14
CA ILE A 776 42.92 -0.92 14.64
C ILE A 776 43.05 -2.45 14.40
N LYS A 777 42.26 -3.27 15.10
CA LYS A 777 42.54 -4.71 15.28
C LYS A 777 41.81 -5.65 14.31
N GLU A 778 40.64 -5.27 13.77
CA GLU A 778 39.75 -6.25 13.10
C GLU A 778 39.30 -5.93 11.66
N LYS A 779 39.38 -4.69 11.15
CA LYS A 779 38.89 -4.34 9.79
C LYS A 779 39.94 -3.77 8.83
N LEU A 780 41.19 -4.20 8.96
CA LEU A 780 42.25 -3.95 7.96
C LEU A 780 42.12 -4.82 6.69
N ALA A 781 41.07 -5.65 6.58
CA ALA A 781 40.82 -6.52 5.43
C ALA A 781 39.79 -5.98 4.40
N GLU A 782 38.80 -5.15 4.81
CA GLU A 782 37.56 -4.95 4.01
C GLU A 782 37.03 -3.48 3.92
N THR A 783 37.85 -2.57 3.34
CA THR A 783 37.72 -1.96 1.96
C THR A 783 36.42 -1.25 1.43
N HIS A 784 36.59 -0.17 0.64
CA HIS A 784 35.67 0.48 -0.36
C HIS A 784 34.13 0.62 -0.14
N THR A 785 33.62 1.83 0.15
CA THR A 785 32.70 2.63 -0.74
C THR A 785 32.23 3.98 -0.14
N GLN A 786 31.70 4.83 -1.03
CA GLN A 786 30.53 5.72 -0.88
C GLN A 786 29.83 5.79 0.50
N TYR A 787 29.73 6.98 1.12
CA TYR A 787 28.49 7.66 1.57
C TYR A 787 28.80 8.88 2.50
N ILE A 788 28.75 10.12 1.97
CA ILE A 788 28.61 11.36 2.75
C ILE A 788 27.53 12.20 2.05
N TRP A 789 26.31 12.24 2.61
CA TRP A 789 25.08 12.57 1.86
C TRP A 789 24.11 13.58 2.49
N PHE A 790 24.46 14.20 3.61
CA PHE A 790 23.57 15.14 4.31
C PHE A 790 24.30 16.40 4.80
N ASN A 791 23.59 17.53 4.70
CA ASN A 791 23.85 18.83 5.34
C ASN A 791 25.16 19.58 5.00
N VAL A 792 25.68 19.45 3.78
CA VAL A 792 26.78 20.33 3.30
C VAL A 792 26.36 21.80 3.26
N GLU A 793 25.11 22.11 2.90
CA GLU A 793 24.56 23.48 2.91
C GLU A 793 24.62 24.13 4.30
N GLU A 794 24.28 23.36 5.34
CA GLU A 794 24.29 23.81 6.72
C GLU A 794 25.73 24.01 7.22
N VAL A 795 26.65 23.08 6.90
CA VAL A 795 28.09 23.22 7.21
C VAL A 795 28.70 24.43 6.51
N LEU A 796 28.39 24.67 5.23
CA LEU A 796 28.87 25.84 4.49
C LEU A 796 28.37 27.16 5.09
N SER A 797 27.14 27.19 5.62
CA SER A 797 26.58 28.38 6.28
C SER A 797 27.34 28.80 7.54
N LEU A 798 28.06 27.87 8.18
CA LEU A 798 28.83 28.06 9.41
C LEU A 798 30.32 28.38 9.17
N LEU A 799 30.77 28.41 7.91
CA LEU A 799 32.15 28.76 7.55
C LEU A 799 32.32 30.26 7.29
N SER A 800 33.47 30.81 7.70
CA SER A 800 33.91 32.13 7.27
C SER A 800 34.36 32.12 5.79
N GLU A 801 34.24 33.25 5.09
CA GLU A 801 34.58 33.35 3.66
C GLU A 801 36.00 32.88 3.32
N LYS A 802 36.98 33.15 4.19
CA LYS A 802 38.35 32.64 4.04
C LYS A 802 38.41 31.10 4.02
N ASN A 803 37.57 30.45 4.83
CA ASN A 803 37.50 28.99 4.93
C ASN A 803 36.67 28.38 3.79
N LYS A 804 35.62 29.07 3.32
CA LYS A 804 34.90 28.69 2.09
C LYS A 804 35.82 28.72 0.88
N LEU A 805 36.62 29.78 0.72
CA LEU A 805 37.60 29.90 -0.36
C LEU A 805 38.68 28.82 -0.30
N ALA A 806 39.17 28.46 0.90
CA ALA A 806 40.10 27.35 1.07
C ALA A 806 39.47 25.98 0.76
N LEU A 807 38.18 25.79 1.10
CA LEU A 807 37.43 24.56 0.77
C LEU A 807 37.20 24.43 -0.75
N LYS A 808 36.90 25.53 -1.43
CA LYS A 808 36.82 25.63 -2.91
C LYS A 808 38.13 25.17 -3.56
N GLU A 809 39.27 25.75 -3.21
CA GLU A 809 40.56 25.35 -3.77
C GLU A 809 40.87 23.87 -3.48
N HIS A 810 40.53 23.38 -2.27
CA HIS A 810 40.68 21.97 -1.93
C HIS A 810 39.79 21.04 -2.79
N TRP A 811 38.56 21.44 -3.11
CA TRP A 811 37.72 20.71 -4.08
C TRP A 811 38.29 20.75 -5.50
N ILE A 812 38.86 21.89 -5.94
CA ILE A 812 39.55 22.00 -7.25
C ILE A 812 40.76 21.05 -7.29
N ASP A 813 41.54 20.95 -6.22
CA ASP A 813 42.71 20.05 -6.15
C ASP A 813 42.32 18.57 -5.99
N ILE A 814 41.23 18.23 -5.29
CA ILE A 814 40.65 16.87 -5.31
C ILE A 814 40.20 16.49 -6.72
N LEU A 815 39.50 17.39 -7.42
CA LEU A 815 39.12 17.19 -8.81
C LEU A 815 40.35 17.14 -9.74
N SER A 816 41.46 17.80 -9.40
CA SER A 816 42.75 17.71 -10.11
C SER A 816 43.49 16.38 -9.85
N SER A 817 43.37 15.79 -8.65
CA SER A 817 44.16 14.63 -8.20
C SER A 817 43.97 13.35 -9.06
N PRO A 818 45.04 12.61 -9.43
CA PRO A 818 44.91 11.37 -10.19
C PRO A 818 44.25 10.22 -9.40
N LEU A 819 44.04 10.34 -8.09
CA LEU A 819 43.29 9.31 -7.34
C LEU A 819 41.79 9.27 -7.69
N SER A 820 41.26 10.28 -8.38
CA SER A 820 39.90 10.27 -8.94
C SER A 820 39.71 9.36 -10.18
N LEU A 821 40.73 8.58 -10.58
CA LEU A 821 40.75 7.83 -11.86
C LEU A 821 39.85 6.58 -11.93
N TYR A 822 39.21 6.15 -10.83
CA TYR A 822 38.39 4.92 -10.82
C TYR A 822 36.93 5.16 -11.24
N SER A 823 36.78 5.60 -12.49
CA SER A 823 35.55 5.78 -13.26
C SER A 823 34.65 6.96 -12.88
N ALA A 824 33.96 7.51 -13.89
CA ALA A 824 32.82 8.41 -13.73
C ALA A 824 31.55 7.67 -13.26
N SER A 825 31.66 6.43 -12.78
CA SER A 825 30.66 5.81 -11.90
C SER A 825 30.90 6.09 -10.42
N ASP A 826 32.09 6.60 -10.03
CA ASP A 826 32.33 7.05 -8.66
C ASP A 826 31.49 8.30 -8.36
N ASN A 827 30.55 8.11 -7.43
CA ASN A 827 29.78 9.15 -6.79
C ASN A 827 30.65 10.33 -6.33
N THR A 828 31.84 10.06 -5.78
CA THR A 828 32.75 11.07 -5.22
C THR A 828 33.07 12.18 -6.25
N PHE A 829 33.45 11.82 -7.47
CA PHE A 829 33.74 12.78 -8.54
C PHE A 829 32.48 13.55 -8.99
N ARG A 830 31.37 12.83 -9.26
CA ARG A 830 30.08 13.39 -9.68
C ARG A 830 29.59 14.47 -8.74
N TYR A 831 29.67 14.19 -7.45
CA TYR A 831 29.08 15.04 -6.42
C TYR A 831 30.01 16.16 -5.97
N SER A 832 31.34 16.00 -6.01
CA SER A 832 32.28 17.11 -5.86
C SER A 832 32.05 18.19 -6.92
N ILE A 833 31.76 17.81 -8.17
CA ILE A 833 31.37 18.76 -9.23
C ILE A 833 30.04 19.45 -8.89
N SER A 834 28.97 18.71 -8.55
CA SER A 834 27.66 19.30 -8.22
C SER A 834 27.76 20.34 -7.10
N HIS A 835 28.49 20.03 -6.02
CA HIS A 835 28.67 20.96 -4.90
C HIS A 835 29.51 22.18 -5.27
N LEU A 836 30.59 22.02 -6.05
CA LEU A 836 31.44 23.15 -6.43
C LEU A 836 30.67 24.14 -7.32
N LEU A 837 29.97 23.67 -8.36
CA LEU A 837 29.18 24.52 -9.26
C LEU A 837 27.96 25.17 -8.57
N LYS A 838 27.36 24.48 -7.59
CA LYS A 838 26.20 24.97 -6.82
C LYS A 838 26.57 26.03 -5.78
N PHE A 839 27.73 25.91 -5.14
CA PHE A 839 28.12 26.78 -4.01
C PHE A 839 29.18 27.83 -4.35
N PHE A 840 29.83 27.74 -5.51
CA PHE A 840 30.74 28.76 -6.06
C PHE A 840 30.38 29.06 -7.53
N PRO A 841 29.17 29.60 -7.79
CA PRO A 841 28.65 29.77 -9.14
C PRO A 841 29.43 30.77 -10.01
N GLU A 842 30.28 31.59 -9.40
CA GLU A 842 31.25 32.45 -10.10
C GLU A 842 32.34 31.65 -10.85
N ASP A 843 32.63 30.41 -10.46
CA ASP A 843 33.60 29.53 -11.11
C ASP A 843 33.02 28.67 -12.24
N ASN A 844 31.74 28.83 -12.59
CA ASN A 844 31.11 28.07 -13.68
C ASN A 844 31.78 28.25 -15.06
N ASN A 845 32.60 29.29 -15.21
CA ASN A 845 33.44 29.55 -16.40
C ASN A 845 34.95 29.38 -16.13
N ASN A 846 35.36 28.82 -14.99
CA ASN A 846 36.76 28.67 -14.59
C ASN A 846 37.45 27.65 -15.53
N PRO A 847 38.43 28.08 -16.36
CA PRO A 847 39.00 27.21 -17.39
C PRO A 847 39.62 25.93 -16.84
N ARG A 848 40.20 26.00 -15.63
CA ARG A 848 40.84 24.86 -14.96
C ARG A 848 39.83 23.78 -14.58
N ILE A 849 38.62 24.17 -14.16
CA ILE A 849 37.53 23.22 -13.82
C ILE A 849 36.99 22.56 -15.10
N ILE A 850 36.78 23.35 -16.15
CA ILE A 850 36.36 22.85 -17.47
C ILE A 850 37.39 21.86 -18.03
N GLU A 851 38.67 22.22 -17.99
CA GLU A 851 39.79 21.36 -18.41
C GLU A 851 39.86 20.04 -17.62
N ILE A 852 39.65 20.07 -16.30
CA ILE A 852 39.60 18.88 -15.47
C ILE A 852 38.43 17.95 -15.86
N ILE A 853 37.23 18.50 -16.09
CA ILE A 853 36.05 17.73 -16.51
C ILE A 853 36.31 17.07 -17.88
N LEU A 854 36.89 17.80 -18.82
CA LEU A 854 37.19 17.31 -20.17
C LEU A 854 38.30 16.25 -20.18
N ASN A 855 39.41 16.48 -19.47
CA ASN A 855 40.60 15.62 -19.53
C ASN A 855 40.46 14.32 -18.71
N LYS A 856 39.45 14.20 -17.83
CA LYS A 856 39.27 13.01 -16.98
C LYS A 856 38.16 12.06 -17.41
N CYS A 857 37.20 12.51 -18.22
CA CYS A 857 36.20 11.60 -18.78
C CYS A 857 36.78 10.80 -19.96
N ASN A 858 37.28 9.59 -19.68
CA ASN A 858 37.61 8.65 -20.77
C ASN A 858 36.33 8.17 -21.50
N LYS A 859 36.52 7.46 -22.62
CA LYS A 859 35.43 7.11 -23.55
C LYS A 859 34.34 6.21 -22.93
N ASP A 860 34.68 5.28 -22.05
CA ASP A 860 33.69 4.43 -21.38
C ASP A 860 33.04 5.12 -20.17
N ASP A 861 33.76 6.04 -19.51
CA ASP A 861 33.24 6.87 -18.43
C ASP A 861 32.22 7.90 -18.92
N PHE A 862 32.50 8.56 -20.05
CA PHE A 862 31.58 9.50 -20.68
C PHE A 862 30.28 8.81 -21.15
N LYS A 863 30.36 7.55 -21.56
CA LYS A 863 29.23 6.66 -21.89
C LYS A 863 28.41 6.25 -20.65
N LEU A 864 29.05 6.11 -19.49
CA LEU A 864 28.40 5.89 -18.20
C LEU A 864 27.67 7.15 -17.69
N LEU A 865 28.26 8.33 -17.91
CA LEU A 865 27.61 9.63 -17.71
C LEU A 865 26.38 9.75 -18.61
N LEU A 866 26.51 9.51 -19.92
CA LEU A 866 25.38 9.56 -20.88
C LEU A 866 24.21 8.65 -20.49
N LYS A 867 24.47 7.39 -20.08
CA LYS A 867 23.39 6.50 -19.63
C LYS A 867 22.64 7.02 -18.40
N SER A 868 23.34 7.72 -17.51
CA SER A 868 22.73 8.38 -16.34
C SER A 868 21.93 9.63 -16.74
N LEU A 869 22.45 10.45 -17.67
CA LEU A 869 21.76 11.62 -18.21
C LEU A 869 20.46 11.26 -18.95
N LEU A 870 20.47 10.13 -19.67
CA LEU A 870 19.37 9.68 -20.53
C LEU A 870 18.37 8.76 -19.81
N GLY A 871 18.37 8.75 -18.46
CA GLY A 871 17.36 8.08 -17.62
C GLY A 871 17.40 6.54 -17.65
N GLY A 872 18.51 5.93 -18.07
CA GLY A 872 18.59 4.53 -18.50
C GLY A 872 19.16 3.53 -17.49
N ILE A 873 18.77 3.58 -16.20
CA ILE A 873 18.81 2.47 -15.20
C ILE A 873 18.23 2.96 -13.86
N TYR A 874 17.51 2.09 -13.13
CA TYR A 874 16.90 2.41 -11.84
C TYR A 874 17.93 2.55 -10.69
N ALA A 875 18.31 3.78 -10.36
CA ALA A 875 18.98 4.13 -9.09
C ALA A 875 18.52 5.53 -8.65
N TRP A 876 17.94 5.67 -7.46
CA TRP A 876 17.23 6.89 -7.04
C TRP A 876 18.09 8.18 -7.00
N GLY A 877 19.42 8.08 -6.93
CA GLY A 877 20.32 9.23 -6.94
C GLY A 877 20.52 9.91 -8.30
N SER A 878 20.16 9.27 -9.43
CA SER A 878 20.48 9.80 -10.77
C SER A 878 19.67 11.03 -11.19
N ILE A 879 18.50 11.25 -10.58
CA ILE A 879 17.55 12.30 -10.98
C ILE A 879 18.02 13.71 -10.53
N PHE A 880 18.75 13.82 -9.42
CA PHE A 880 19.20 15.11 -8.89
C PHE A 880 20.31 15.75 -9.76
N LEU A 881 21.31 14.97 -10.18
CA LEU A 881 22.44 15.49 -10.97
C LEU A 881 21.98 16.10 -12.30
N THR A 882 20.94 15.53 -12.91
CA THR A 882 20.33 16.00 -14.17
C THR A 882 19.52 17.29 -14.06
N GLN A 883 19.20 17.78 -12.85
CA GLN A 883 18.50 19.06 -12.65
C GLN A 883 19.40 20.18 -12.10
N GLU A 884 20.52 19.85 -11.43
CA GLU A 884 21.49 20.86 -10.98
C GLU A 884 22.48 21.26 -12.10
N LEU A 885 23.04 20.32 -12.86
CA LEU A 885 24.08 20.62 -13.87
C LEU A 885 23.60 21.48 -15.04
N TYR A 886 22.31 21.42 -15.41
CA TYR A 886 21.75 22.16 -16.55
C TYR A 886 21.23 23.57 -16.20
N GLN A 887 21.51 24.06 -15.00
CA GLN A 887 21.31 25.47 -14.64
C GLN A 887 22.45 26.37 -15.17
N PHE A 888 23.48 25.77 -15.79
CA PHE A 888 24.71 26.43 -16.23
C PHE A 888 24.98 26.19 -17.73
N ASP A 889 24.38 27.01 -18.59
CA ASP A 889 24.34 26.83 -20.05
C ASP A 889 25.70 26.50 -20.70
N ASN A 890 26.79 27.17 -20.30
CA ASN A 890 28.12 26.98 -20.90
C ASN A 890 28.67 25.55 -20.70
N ILE A 891 28.38 24.92 -19.56
CA ILE A 891 28.78 23.53 -19.28
C ILE A 891 27.90 22.57 -20.09
N ALA A 892 26.61 22.88 -20.25
CA ALA A 892 25.71 22.10 -21.11
C ALA A 892 26.17 22.12 -22.58
N TYR A 893 26.58 23.27 -23.13
CA TYR A 893 27.16 23.37 -24.48
C TYR A 893 28.39 22.47 -24.64
N LEU A 894 29.34 22.52 -23.70
CA LEU A 894 30.57 21.72 -23.73
C LEU A 894 30.33 20.20 -23.60
N LEU A 895 29.41 19.79 -22.72
CA LEU A 895 29.02 18.37 -22.59
C LEU A 895 28.27 17.86 -23.82
N ILE A 896 27.48 18.71 -24.49
CA ILE A 896 26.84 18.38 -25.77
C ILE A 896 27.89 18.19 -26.86
N ASP A 897 28.84 19.11 -27.02
CA ASP A 897 29.88 18.99 -28.06
C ASP A 897 30.69 17.68 -27.93
N LYS A 898 31.03 17.30 -26.70
CA LYS A 898 31.72 16.02 -26.39
C LYS A 898 30.84 14.79 -26.55
N ALA A 899 29.52 14.90 -26.38
CA ALA A 899 28.61 13.82 -26.75
C ALA A 899 28.59 13.61 -28.26
N LEU A 900 28.63 14.68 -29.04
CA LEU A 900 28.70 14.61 -30.50
C LEU A 900 30.04 14.03 -30.98
N ASP A 901 31.17 14.41 -30.37
CA ASP A 901 32.47 13.73 -30.59
C ASP A 901 32.39 12.22 -30.30
N PHE A 902 31.79 11.85 -29.17
CA PHE A 902 31.63 10.43 -28.78
C PHE A 902 30.82 9.66 -29.82
N PHE A 903 29.72 10.23 -30.34
CA PHE A 903 28.88 9.59 -31.35
C PHE A 903 29.55 9.49 -32.73
N GLN A 904 30.38 10.47 -33.12
CA GLN A 904 31.23 10.33 -34.32
C GLN A 904 32.27 9.20 -34.15
N ALA A 905 32.77 9.00 -32.92
CA ALA A 905 33.85 8.06 -32.63
C ALA A 905 33.41 6.63 -32.23
N ASP A 906 32.13 6.35 -31.96
CA ASP A 906 31.63 5.03 -31.50
C ASP A 906 30.34 4.63 -32.22
N LEU A 907 30.50 3.98 -33.39
CA LEU A 907 29.39 3.53 -34.22
C LEU A 907 28.41 2.59 -33.46
N THR A 908 28.95 1.63 -32.72
CA THR A 908 28.18 0.59 -32.02
C THR A 908 27.30 1.15 -30.90
N ASN A 909 27.78 2.12 -30.13
CA ASN A 909 26.99 2.75 -29.08
C ASN A 909 26.08 3.87 -29.62
N THR A 910 26.42 4.48 -30.77
CA THR A 910 25.58 5.48 -31.46
C THR A 910 24.20 4.93 -31.82
N ILE A 911 24.12 3.73 -32.42
CA ILE A 911 22.83 3.09 -32.75
C ILE A 911 21.91 2.99 -31.51
N LYS A 912 22.48 2.73 -30.33
CA LYS A 912 21.74 2.38 -29.10
C LYS A 912 21.44 3.58 -28.19
N LEU A 913 22.28 4.61 -28.17
CA LEU A 913 22.18 5.73 -27.21
C LEU A 913 21.79 7.07 -27.86
N PHE A 914 22.17 7.31 -29.12
CA PHE A 914 21.80 8.52 -29.85
C PHE A 914 20.27 8.77 -29.96
N PRO A 915 19.41 7.72 -30.06
CA PRO A 915 17.96 7.94 -30.12
C PRO A 915 17.38 8.50 -28.82
N ALA A 916 17.86 8.01 -27.67
CA ALA A 916 17.48 8.54 -26.36
C ALA A 916 18.01 9.98 -26.17
N TYR A 917 19.20 10.26 -26.69
CA TYR A 917 19.80 11.60 -26.69
C TYR A 917 19.00 12.63 -27.49
N LEU A 918 18.54 12.29 -28.71
CA LEU A 918 17.65 13.15 -29.50
C LEU A 918 16.30 13.38 -28.83
N LYS A 919 15.76 12.36 -28.14
CA LYS A 919 14.53 12.49 -27.35
C LYS A 919 14.69 13.42 -26.13
N TRP A 920 15.86 13.41 -25.49
CA TRP A 920 16.21 14.31 -24.39
C TRP A 920 16.42 15.76 -24.84
N LEU A 921 16.97 15.97 -26.04
CA LEU A 921 17.03 17.30 -26.67
C LEU A 921 15.61 17.87 -26.92
N HIS A 922 14.70 17.06 -27.44
CA HIS A 922 13.30 17.46 -27.70
C HIS A 922 12.48 17.72 -26.41
N SER A 923 12.77 17.09 -25.26
CA SER A 923 11.82 17.16 -24.13
C SER A 923 11.71 18.56 -23.50
N ASP A 924 12.86 19.20 -23.22
CA ASP A 924 12.96 20.53 -22.59
C ASP A 924 14.21 21.32 -23.02
N ASN A 925 15.02 20.79 -23.97
CA ASN A 925 16.40 21.22 -24.20
C ASN A 925 16.67 21.77 -25.61
N GLU A 926 15.63 22.10 -26.37
CA GLU A 926 15.74 22.47 -27.80
C GLU A 926 16.64 23.69 -28.06
N LYS A 927 16.79 24.58 -27.07
CA LYS A 927 17.66 25.78 -27.15
C LYS A 927 19.13 25.48 -27.48
N TYR A 928 19.61 24.27 -27.19
CA TYR A 928 20.99 23.87 -27.47
C TYR A 928 21.20 23.29 -28.89
N ILE A 929 20.13 23.08 -29.66
CA ILE A 929 20.22 22.38 -30.96
C ILE A 929 20.88 23.26 -32.02
N ASP A 930 20.52 24.53 -32.13
CA ASP A 930 20.97 25.38 -33.23
C ASP A 930 22.50 25.52 -33.34
N PRO A 931 23.26 25.78 -32.24
CA PRO A 931 24.72 25.87 -32.30
C PRO A 931 25.45 24.56 -32.68
N PHE A 932 24.75 23.41 -32.64
CA PHE A 932 25.32 22.11 -33.02
C PHE A 932 24.58 21.44 -34.20
N ARG A 933 23.65 22.13 -34.84
CA ARG A 933 22.72 21.57 -35.83
C ARG A 933 23.45 20.87 -36.98
N GLU A 934 24.56 21.43 -37.46
CA GLU A 934 25.39 20.83 -38.51
C GLU A 934 26.07 19.53 -38.05
N LYS A 935 26.70 19.52 -36.86
CA LYS A 935 27.38 18.34 -36.28
C LYS A 935 26.39 17.21 -35.96
N ILE A 936 25.20 17.55 -35.44
CA ILE A 936 24.10 16.59 -35.24
C ILE A 936 23.62 16.01 -36.57
N ASN A 937 23.47 16.84 -37.60
CA ASN A 937 23.09 16.42 -38.95
C ASN A 937 24.15 15.52 -39.61
N GLU A 938 25.44 15.79 -39.38
CA GLU A 938 26.54 14.95 -39.83
C GLU A 938 26.50 13.56 -39.16
N ILE A 939 26.30 13.50 -37.84
CA ILE A 939 26.18 12.23 -37.10
C ILE A 939 24.96 11.44 -37.57
N LEU A 940 23.81 12.09 -37.76
CA LEU A 940 22.61 11.46 -38.32
C LEU A 940 22.92 10.83 -39.68
N LYS A 941 23.54 11.59 -40.58
CA LYS A 941 23.82 11.19 -41.96
C LYS A 941 24.90 10.12 -42.09
N ASN A 942 26.10 10.40 -41.59
CA ASN A 942 27.31 9.62 -41.86
C ASN A 942 27.46 8.43 -40.90
N HIS A 943 26.84 8.46 -39.72
CA HIS A 943 27.04 7.43 -38.69
C HIS A 943 25.74 6.70 -38.36
N TYR A 944 24.68 7.40 -37.93
CA TYR A 944 23.47 6.75 -37.42
C TYR A 944 22.62 6.09 -38.52
N TYR A 945 22.22 6.81 -39.57
CA TYR A 945 21.39 6.25 -40.64
C TYR A 945 22.13 5.23 -41.50
N GLN A 946 23.44 5.42 -41.75
CA GLN A 946 24.24 4.42 -42.47
C GLN A 946 24.31 3.11 -41.66
N SER A 947 24.62 3.16 -40.36
CA SER A 947 24.71 1.94 -39.56
C SER A 947 23.35 1.24 -39.39
N LEU A 948 22.24 1.99 -39.35
CA LEU A 948 20.90 1.39 -39.40
C LEU A 948 20.63 0.67 -40.73
N VAL A 949 21.08 1.23 -41.86
CA VAL A 949 21.02 0.55 -43.16
C VAL A 949 21.80 -0.77 -43.12
N GLU A 950 23.03 -0.74 -42.62
CA GLU A 950 23.89 -1.93 -42.53
C GLU A 950 23.31 -3.01 -41.60
N CYS A 951 22.79 -2.65 -40.42
CA CYS A 951 22.13 -3.60 -39.51
C CYS A 951 20.88 -4.25 -40.12
N VAL A 952 20.07 -3.49 -40.88
CA VAL A 952 18.88 -4.00 -41.57
C VAL A 952 19.24 -4.89 -42.76
N GLU A 953 20.30 -4.56 -43.52
CA GLU A 953 20.79 -5.39 -44.63
C GLU A 953 21.39 -6.72 -44.14
N GLN A 954 22.21 -6.68 -43.09
CA GLN A 954 22.91 -7.86 -42.56
C GLN A 954 22.00 -8.76 -41.69
N LYS A 955 20.72 -8.40 -41.51
CA LYS A 955 19.76 -9.08 -40.61
C LYS A 955 20.29 -9.21 -39.17
N ALA A 956 21.03 -8.21 -38.70
CA ALA A 956 21.74 -8.23 -37.42
C ALA A 956 20.81 -7.97 -36.22
N TRP A 957 19.92 -8.93 -35.94
CA TRP A 957 19.11 -9.06 -34.71
C TRP A 957 18.56 -7.74 -34.13
N MET A 958 17.59 -7.15 -34.82
CA MET A 958 16.64 -6.22 -34.22
C MET A 958 15.25 -6.87 -34.22
N SER A 959 14.54 -6.79 -33.10
CA SER A 959 13.16 -7.27 -33.00
C SER A 959 12.18 -6.31 -33.68
N PRO A 960 10.96 -6.77 -34.04
CA PRO A 960 9.91 -5.88 -34.54
C PRO A 960 9.60 -4.73 -33.57
N ALA A 961 9.68 -4.96 -32.26
CA ALA A 961 9.49 -3.93 -31.24
C ALA A 961 10.57 -2.83 -31.28
N GLU A 962 11.82 -3.17 -31.60
CA GLU A 962 12.90 -2.20 -31.74
C GLU A 962 12.79 -1.41 -33.06
N VAL A 963 12.41 -2.07 -34.17
CA VAL A 963 12.14 -1.36 -35.44
C VAL A 963 10.93 -0.42 -35.30
N LEU A 964 9.92 -0.80 -34.52
CA LEU A 964 8.80 0.09 -34.14
C LEU A 964 9.19 1.22 -33.17
N GLN A 965 10.33 1.11 -32.47
CA GLN A 965 10.90 2.22 -31.71
C GLN A 965 11.64 3.21 -32.62
N ILE A 966 12.31 2.75 -33.69
CA ILE A 966 13.00 3.61 -34.67
C ILE A 966 12.07 4.72 -35.20
N TYR A 967 10.81 4.38 -35.52
CA TYR A 967 9.81 5.36 -36.00
C TYR A 967 9.66 6.58 -35.08
N ASN A 968 9.61 6.38 -33.75
CA ASN A 968 9.42 7.49 -32.81
C ASN A 968 10.57 8.52 -32.89
N TYR A 969 11.76 8.09 -33.29
CA TYR A 969 12.93 8.96 -33.44
C TYR A 969 12.96 9.67 -34.80
N PHE A 970 12.37 9.09 -35.84
CA PHE A 970 12.13 9.76 -37.13
C PHE A 970 11.11 10.92 -37.00
N GLU A 971 10.09 10.74 -36.14
CA GLU A 971 9.16 11.81 -35.77
C GLU A 971 9.88 12.92 -34.97
N ILE A 972 10.85 12.57 -34.12
CA ILE A 972 11.68 13.53 -33.37
C ILE A 972 12.62 14.30 -34.31
N THR A 973 13.35 13.65 -35.22
CA THR A 973 14.25 14.38 -36.14
C THR A 973 13.49 15.31 -37.08
N GLN A 974 12.27 14.96 -37.49
CA GLN A 974 11.39 15.85 -38.24
C GLN A 974 10.97 17.08 -37.41
N LYS A 975 10.50 16.91 -36.18
CA LYS A 975 10.10 18.04 -35.31
C LYS A 975 11.26 18.98 -34.98
N LEU A 976 12.44 18.41 -34.72
CA LEU A 976 13.66 19.17 -34.46
C LEU A 976 14.26 19.84 -35.72
N SER A 977 13.68 19.65 -36.91
CA SER A 977 14.20 20.14 -38.20
C SER A 977 15.66 19.70 -38.46
N LEU A 978 15.93 18.43 -38.20
CA LEU A 978 17.21 17.77 -38.45
C LEU A 978 17.14 16.94 -39.76
N THR A 979 18.29 16.43 -40.19
CA THR A 979 18.40 15.63 -41.43
C THR A 979 17.48 14.42 -41.35
N SER A 980 16.52 14.33 -42.27
CA SER A 980 15.58 13.22 -42.36
C SER A 980 16.28 11.89 -42.71
N PRO A 981 15.78 10.74 -42.24
CA PRO A 981 16.27 9.44 -42.68
C PRO A 981 16.07 9.27 -44.20
N PRO A 982 17.00 8.58 -44.90
CA PRO A 982 16.86 8.35 -46.33
C PRO A 982 15.64 7.45 -46.60
N VAL A 983 14.87 7.76 -47.65
CA VAL A 983 13.62 7.06 -48.01
C VAL A 983 13.83 5.55 -48.20
N SER A 984 15.03 5.13 -48.63
CA SER A 984 15.44 3.73 -48.73
C SER A 984 15.43 2.98 -47.39
N LEU A 985 15.90 3.61 -46.31
CA LEU A 985 15.89 3.02 -44.96
C LEU A 985 14.45 2.85 -44.46
N ILE A 986 13.62 3.90 -44.58
CA ILE A 986 12.21 3.85 -44.16
C ILE A 986 11.45 2.76 -44.93
N SER A 987 11.68 2.68 -46.24
CA SER A 987 11.09 1.64 -47.11
C SER A 987 11.43 0.23 -46.62
N ARG A 988 12.68 -0.01 -46.23
CA ARG A 988 13.15 -1.31 -45.72
C ARG A 988 12.62 -1.63 -44.33
N CYS A 989 12.52 -0.65 -43.43
CA CYS A 989 11.85 -0.85 -42.14
C CYS A 989 10.38 -1.26 -42.30
N ILE A 990 9.66 -0.64 -43.25
CA ILE A 990 8.29 -1.01 -43.61
C ILE A 990 8.25 -2.44 -44.16
N SER A 991 9.06 -2.79 -45.16
CA SER A 991 9.07 -4.14 -45.73
C SER A 991 9.49 -5.24 -44.73
N TYR A 992 10.37 -4.94 -43.78
CA TYR A 992 10.71 -5.86 -42.70
C TYR A 992 9.52 -6.10 -41.75
N LEU A 993 8.82 -5.04 -41.34
CA LEU A 993 7.64 -5.14 -40.47
C LEU A 993 6.46 -5.84 -41.18
N GLU A 994 6.26 -5.59 -42.47
CA GLU A 994 5.24 -6.25 -43.30
C GLU A 994 5.47 -7.77 -43.46
N GLN A 995 6.67 -8.27 -43.16
CA GLN A 995 7.01 -9.70 -43.17
C GLN A 995 6.85 -10.37 -41.80
N GLN A 996 6.43 -9.65 -40.76
CA GLN A 996 6.26 -10.22 -39.41
C GLN A 996 4.82 -10.74 -39.22
N PRO A 997 4.62 -12.02 -38.88
CA PRO A 997 3.27 -12.60 -38.75
C PRO A 997 2.48 -12.04 -37.54
N ASP A 998 3.17 -11.72 -36.44
CA ASP A 998 2.56 -11.43 -35.13
C ASP A 998 2.71 -9.96 -34.69
N LEU A 999 2.38 -9.01 -35.58
CA LEU A 999 2.31 -7.59 -35.20
C LEU A 999 1.10 -7.32 -34.29
N THR A 1000 1.35 -6.69 -33.14
CA THR A 1000 0.27 -6.20 -32.26
C THR A 1000 -0.51 -5.06 -32.91
N LEU A 1001 -1.72 -4.77 -32.44
CA LEU A 1001 -2.53 -3.62 -32.90
C LEU A 1001 -1.74 -2.29 -32.87
N GLU A 1002 -0.94 -2.06 -31.83
CA GLU A 1002 -0.06 -0.89 -31.73
C GLU A 1002 1.05 -0.89 -32.79
N GLY A 1003 1.57 -2.07 -33.15
CA GLY A 1003 2.51 -2.25 -34.24
C GLY A 1003 1.91 -1.99 -35.62
N VAL A 1004 0.64 -2.36 -35.83
CA VAL A 1004 -0.11 -2.07 -37.07
C VAL A 1004 -0.35 -0.57 -37.24
N ASP A 1005 -0.78 0.13 -36.19
CA ASP A 1005 -0.93 1.59 -36.22
C ASP A 1005 0.40 2.31 -36.47
N LYS A 1006 1.49 1.88 -35.82
CA LYS A 1006 2.83 2.43 -36.05
C LYS A 1006 3.36 2.12 -37.46
N LEU A 1007 3.06 0.96 -38.03
CA LEU A 1007 3.39 0.62 -39.43
C LEU A 1007 2.62 1.50 -40.43
N LYS A 1008 1.34 1.81 -40.13
CA LYS A 1008 0.56 2.80 -40.90
C LYS A 1008 1.21 4.19 -40.83
N ASN A 1009 1.60 4.64 -39.64
CA ASN A 1009 2.26 5.94 -39.46
C ASN A 1009 3.64 6.00 -40.15
N LEU A 1010 4.41 4.90 -40.16
CA LEU A 1010 5.65 4.76 -40.95
C LEU A 1010 5.42 4.97 -42.45
N ARG A 1011 4.35 4.39 -43.01
CA ARG A 1011 3.97 4.57 -44.42
C ARG A 1011 3.56 6.02 -44.72
N GLU A 1012 2.79 6.65 -43.83
CA GLU A 1012 2.39 8.07 -43.95
C GLU A 1012 3.60 9.01 -43.87
N TYR A 1013 4.52 8.75 -42.94
CA TYR A 1013 5.79 9.48 -42.83
C TYR A 1013 6.67 9.32 -44.08
N ARG A 1014 6.82 8.10 -44.61
CA ARG A 1014 7.50 7.83 -45.88
C ARG A 1014 6.91 8.66 -47.03
N SER A 1015 5.58 8.76 -47.12
CA SER A 1015 4.88 9.56 -48.11
C SER A 1015 4.99 11.08 -47.91
N SER A 1016 5.48 11.55 -46.76
CA SER A 1016 5.68 12.98 -46.47
C SER A 1016 7.05 13.52 -46.90
N ILE A 1017 8.01 12.66 -47.23
CA ILE A 1017 9.37 13.03 -47.62
C ILE A 1017 9.48 13.02 -49.15
N SER A 1018 9.82 14.16 -49.75
CA SER A 1018 10.11 14.23 -51.19
C SER A 1018 11.48 13.65 -51.54
N ASP A 1019 11.59 12.90 -52.64
CA ASP A 1019 12.84 12.26 -53.12
C ASP A 1019 13.95 13.24 -53.59
N SER A 1020 13.86 14.54 -53.27
CA SER A 1020 14.66 15.61 -53.88
C SER A 1020 16.08 15.82 -53.30
N HIS A 1021 16.46 15.12 -52.23
CA HIS A 1021 17.59 15.54 -51.37
C HIS A 1021 18.75 14.54 -51.18
N TYR A 1022 18.94 13.60 -52.12
CA TYR A 1022 20.17 12.77 -52.20
C TYR A 1022 20.70 12.63 -53.64
N ALA A 1023 21.34 13.69 -54.13
CA ALA A 1023 21.92 13.75 -55.48
C ALA A 1023 23.43 14.11 -55.47
N THR A 1024 24.25 13.32 -54.76
CA THR A 1024 25.72 13.44 -54.77
C THR A 1024 26.44 12.08 -54.75
N SER A 1025 26.77 11.59 -55.96
CA SER A 1025 27.85 10.65 -56.33
C SER A 1025 28.10 9.37 -55.49
N PRO A 1026 27.64 8.18 -55.95
CA PRO A 1026 27.98 6.88 -55.38
C PRO A 1026 29.06 6.12 -56.19
N HIS A 1027 30.32 6.58 -56.20
CA HIS A 1027 31.43 5.86 -56.88
C HIS A 1027 32.78 5.94 -56.15
N THR A 1028 33.56 4.85 -56.26
CA THR A 1028 34.73 4.48 -55.43
C THR A 1028 34.35 4.27 -53.96
N ILE A 1029 34.69 3.17 -53.28
CA ILE A 1029 35.71 2.12 -53.54
C ILE A 1029 35.02 0.73 -53.75
N PHE A 1030 35.81 -0.31 -54.08
CA PHE A 1030 35.43 -1.69 -54.40
C PHE A 1030 34.81 -1.93 -55.79
N GLY A 1031 35.69 -2.28 -56.74
CA GLY A 1031 35.29 -3.07 -57.91
C GLY A 1031 35.51 -4.56 -57.64
N ALA A 1032 34.47 -5.36 -57.81
CA ALA A 1032 34.53 -6.81 -58.02
C ALA A 1032 33.80 -7.13 -59.33
N GLY A 1033 34.37 -7.99 -60.18
CA GLY A 1033 34.02 -8.04 -61.60
C GLY A 1033 32.94 -9.04 -62.02
N ALA A 1034 32.21 -8.64 -63.06
CA ALA A 1034 31.66 -9.46 -64.16
C ALA A 1034 30.66 -10.61 -63.87
N ALA A 1035 29.37 -10.36 -64.20
CA ALA A 1035 28.45 -11.18 -65.05
C ALA A 1035 27.03 -10.59 -64.89
N ALA A 1036 26.30 -10.13 -65.91
CA ALA A 1036 25.65 -10.88 -67.01
C ALA A 1036 24.71 -11.98 -66.48
N GLU A 1037 23.40 -12.06 -66.75
CA GLU A 1037 22.44 -11.28 -67.59
C GLU A 1037 21.01 -11.46 -66.97
N ALA A 1038 19.88 -10.90 -67.43
CA ALA A 1038 19.47 -10.27 -68.69
C ALA A 1038 18.50 -9.07 -68.46
N ALA A 1039 17.53 -8.82 -69.35
CA ALA A 1039 16.52 -7.74 -69.27
C ALA A 1039 15.05 -8.25 -69.13
N PRO A 1040 14.10 -7.43 -68.64
CA PRO A 1040 12.74 -7.86 -68.27
C PRO A 1040 11.65 -7.57 -69.34
N PRO A 1041 10.44 -8.14 -69.19
CA PRO A 1041 9.22 -7.65 -69.83
C PRO A 1041 8.21 -7.04 -68.84
N GLU A 1042 8.10 -5.72 -68.85
CA GLU A 1042 6.81 -5.01 -68.67
C GLU A 1042 5.91 -5.26 -69.93
N PRO A 1043 4.60 -4.90 -70.00
CA PRO A 1043 3.90 -3.89 -69.17
C PRO A 1043 2.40 -4.11 -68.80
N GLN A 1044 1.92 -3.21 -67.92
CA GLN A 1044 0.56 -2.66 -67.77
C GLN A 1044 -0.59 -3.46 -67.07
N PRO A 1045 -1.51 -2.77 -66.35
CA PRO A 1045 -2.62 -3.34 -65.58
C PRO A 1045 -4.01 -3.21 -66.28
N PRO A 1046 -5.13 -3.63 -65.66
CA PRO A 1046 -5.95 -2.61 -64.98
C PRO A 1046 -6.80 -3.05 -63.75
N LYS A 1047 -6.86 -2.14 -62.76
CA LYS A 1047 -8.05 -1.68 -62.00
C LYS A 1047 -9.07 -2.72 -61.45
N SER A 1048 -8.96 -2.90 -60.13
CA SER A 1048 -10.01 -2.59 -59.12
C SER A 1048 -11.03 -3.65 -58.67
N ARG A 1049 -11.33 -3.58 -57.37
CA ARG A 1049 -12.32 -4.31 -56.56
C ARG A 1049 -11.99 -5.81 -56.38
N ARG A 1050 -12.03 -6.36 -55.16
CA ARG A 1050 -12.50 -5.81 -53.87
C ARG A 1050 -11.36 -5.43 -52.93
#